data_AF-A0A7C8IGT5-F1
#
_entry.id   AF-A0A7C8IGT5-F1
#
_cell.length_a   1.000
_cell.length_b   1.000
_cell.length_c   1.000
_cell.angle_alpha   90.00
_cell.angle_beta   90.00
_cell.angle_gamma   90.00
#
_symmetry.space_group_name_H-M   'P 1'
#
loop_
_entity.id
_entity.type
_entity.pdbx_description
1 polymer ?
#
loop_
_entity_poly.entity_id
_entity_poly.type
_entity_poly.pdbx_seq_one_letter_code
_entity_poly.pdbx_strand_id
1 'polypeptide(L)'
;MATSFENLPVDDDEFDEADIDFTDLEEQYQVRLDEGLDAFVVIDGLPVVPDDSKAKLVKFVLRKLNSVGKVKDDGVFMPVNDDGKTEGYAFVEYNAASEAIAAVKQLNGTPLDKKHTMAVNKLTDIDRYGREGRIDEEYKAPEIEPFQQKEHLRSWLGDPEGRDQMVMFRGDKVGVFWNNKEEGPDAVVDRENWTESFVQWSPQGTFLTSIHAQGVQLWGGKAWSRQKRFAHPGVNLVDFSPTEKYITTWSHRPLQVDENHPVPSLSLEDDGKNYVIWDVATGKPLRSFTTIDVPTSTDAEGNPVKKKMQWPTFKWSSDDQYVARMTQGLSIAVYELPRMNLLDKTSIKIEGVMDFEWAPALPKRDGIKTYEQLLCFWTPELGSNPAKVGLMTIPTKEIVRTRNLFNVSDVKLHWQSDAAYVCVKVDRHSKSKKSMATNLEIFRVREKGVPVEVVENLSGKDAVINFAWEPKGNRFVLITAGEIPAQSAVPPKTAVLFFAPEKIKGGAVGNFRHIRTIDKKNSNAIYWSPKGRFVVVATLQSQQSFDLDFWDLSFEKPKDEKDEKEKDLNATLQLMATAEHYGVTDIEWDPTGRYVATVASAFRHHMENGYHMYDFKGTLLREEATERFKQLIWRPRPPTLLSKEEQAEIRKNLRNYSRVFDEQDLAKKNTANRQVVEARRRALQEWLAWRESMVEMLKDEGAEIELNGGHLQTEYDGEVEEIEEIVEEIIEETEEVIG
;
A
#
# COMPACT_ATOMS: atom_id res chain seq x y z
N MET A 1 23.86 -52.30 -11.91
CA MET A 1 23.21 -53.63 -11.85
C MET A 1 21.73 -53.38 -11.64
N ALA A 2 20.91 -53.68 -12.65
CA ALA A 2 19.46 -53.58 -12.58
C ALA A 2 18.90 -54.89 -12.01
N THR A 3 18.01 -54.80 -11.02
CA THR A 3 17.27 -55.94 -10.47
C THR A 3 16.03 -56.22 -11.32
N SER A 4 15.82 -57.51 -11.60
CA SER A 4 14.87 -58.10 -12.54
C SER A 4 13.40 -57.99 -12.10
N PHE A 5 12.53 -57.94 -13.11
CA PHE A 5 11.06 -57.93 -13.10
C PHE A 5 10.42 -59.29 -12.71
N GLU A 6 10.98 -60.02 -11.73
CA GLU A 6 10.52 -61.39 -11.41
C GLU A 6 9.59 -61.50 -10.19
N ASN A 7 9.24 -60.38 -9.53
CA ASN A 7 8.43 -60.38 -8.29
C ASN A 7 7.09 -59.64 -8.40
N LEU A 8 6.43 -59.67 -9.55
CA LEU A 8 5.01 -59.28 -9.62
C LEU A 8 4.13 -60.54 -9.50
N PRO A 9 3.22 -60.62 -8.51
CA PRO A 9 2.27 -61.71 -8.40
C PRO A 9 1.39 -61.75 -9.65
N VAL A 10 1.22 -62.95 -10.19
CA VAL A 10 0.35 -63.26 -11.32
C VAL A 10 -1.10 -63.15 -10.86
N ASP A 11 -1.92 -62.50 -11.69
CA ASP A 11 -3.38 -62.39 -11.60
C ASP A 11 -4.04 -63.71 -11.19
N ASP A 12 -4.77 -63.69 -10.08
CA ASP A 12 -5.93 -64.55 -9.80
C ASP A 12 -6.60 -64.02 -8.53
N ASP A 13 -7.29 -62.89 -8.68
CA ASP A 13 -8.54 -62.65 -7.95
C ASP A 13 -9.47 -62.06 -9.01
N GLU A 14 -10.49 -62.82 -9.40
CA GLU A 14 -11.63 -62.34 -10.18
C GLU A 14 -12.18 -61.11 -9.45
N PHE A 15 -11.77 -59.92 -9.87
CA PHE A 15 -12.44 -58.68 -9.51
C PHE A 15 -13.83 -58.76 -10.13
N ASP A 16 -14.81 -59.16 -9.32
CA ASP A 16 -16.22 -59.06 -9.70
C ASP A 16 -16.53 -57.56 -9.84
N GLU A 17 -16.56 -57.07 -11.08
CA GLU A 17 -16.91 -55.68 -11.39
C GLU A 17 -18.30 -55.29 -10.82
N ALA A 18 -19.11 -56.27 -10.40
CA ALA A 18 -20.40 -56.06 -9.74
C ALA A 18 -20.28 -55.57 -8.27
N ASP A 19 -19.14 -55.72 -7.62
CA ASP A 19 -18.90 -55.26 -6.22
C ASP A 19 -18.29 -53.85 -6.14
N ILE A 20 -18.08 -53.19 -7.30
CA ILE A 20 -17.62 -51.80 -7.34
C ILE A 20 -18.84 -50.88 -7.20
N ASP A 21 -18.96 -50.23 -6.04
CA ASP A 21 -20.00 -49.24 -5.77
C ASP A 21 -19.71 -47.95 -6.54
N PHE A 22 -20.39 -47.76 -7.66
CA PHE A 22 -20.31 -46.55 -8.48
C PHE A 22 -21.32 -45.48 -8.04
N THR A 23 -22.04 -45.64 -6.92
CA THR A 23 -23.06 -44.64 -6.54
C THR A 23 -22.50 -43.25 -6.28
N ASP A 24 -21.24 -43.14 -5.83
CA ASP A 24 -20.56 -41.86 -5.61
C ASP A 24 -20.22 -41.14 -6.92
N LEU A 25 -19.72 -41.87 -7.91
CA LEU A 25 -19.42 -41.41 -9.26
C LEU A 25 -20.68 -41.15 -10.06
N GLU A 26 -21.70 -42.00 -9.94
CA GLU A 26 -23.03 -41.74 -10.50
C GLU A 26 -23.64 -40.49 -9.87
N GLU A 27 -23.62 -40.30 -8.54
CA GLU A 27 -24.10 -39.03 -7.93
C GLU A 27 -23.30 -37.80 -8.39
N GLN A 28 -21.97 -37.95 -8.56
CA GLN A 28 -21.10 -36.84 -8.96
C GLN A 28 -21.27 -36.45 -10.43
N TYR A 29 -21.58 -37.41 -11.31
CA TYR A 29 -21.64 -37.22 -12.76
C TYR A 29 -23.02 -37.45 -13.38
N GLN A 30 -24.06 -37.69 -12.56
CA GLN A 30 -25.44 -37.72 -13.01
C GLN A 30 -25.80 -36.34 -13.58
N VAL A 31 -25.83 -36.28 -14.91
CA VAL A 31 -26.35 -35.13 -15.64
C VAL A 31 -27.84 -35.05 -15.33
N ARG A 32 -28.21 -34.22 -14.36
CA ARG A 32 -29.59 -33.82 -14.14
C ARG A 32 -30.04 -33.13 -15.42
N LEU A 33 -30.88 -33.82 -16.20
CA LEU A 33 -31.64 -33.19 -17.27
C LEU A 33 -32.39 -32.00 -16.63
N ASP A 34 -32.32 -30.82 -17.25
CA ASP A 34 -33.09 -29.63 -16.85
C ASP A 34 -34.59 -29.97 -16.86
N GLU A 35 -35.08 -30.57 -15.78
CA GLU A 35 -36.48 -30.52 -15.41
C GLU A 35 -36.75 -29.04 -15.16
N GLY A 36 -37.72 -28.43 -15.84
CA GLY A 36 -37.98 -26.97 -15.85
C GLY A 36 -38.39 -26.35 -14.50
N LEU A 37 -37.93 -26.91 -13.38
CA LEU A 37 -38.14 -26.52 -11.99
C LEU A 37 -37.28 -25.33 -11.56
N ASP A 38 -36.26 -24.94 -12.33
CA ASP A 38 -35.42 -23.76 -12.02
C ASP A 38 -36.17 -22.43 -12.09
N ALA A 39 -37.33 -22.39 -12.77
CA ALA A 39 -38.23 -21.25 -12.77
C ALA A 39 -39.19 -21.22 -11.57
N PHE A 40 -39.15 -22.23 -10.70
CA PHE A 40 -40.05 -22.35 -9.55
C PHE A 40 -39.37 -21.89 -8.25
N VAL A 41 -40.13 -21.13 -7.46
CA VAL A 41 -39.77 -20.76 -6.10
C VAL A 41 -40.85 -21.21 -5.12
N VAL A 42 -40.43 -21.52 -3.90
CA VAL A 42 -41.31 -21.79 -2.76
C VAL A 42 -41.32 -20.57 -1.86
N ILE A 43 -42.51 -20.09 -1.55
CA ILE A 43 -42.74 -18.94 -0.69
C ILE A 43 -43.35 -19.45 0.61
N ASP A 44 -42.63 -19.27 1.71
CA ASP A 44 -43.07 -19.63 3.06
C ASP A 44 -43.37 -18.36 3.90
N GLY A 45 -44.07 -18.53 5.02
CA GLY A 45 -44.46 -17.44 5.92
C GLY A 45 -45.67 -16.63 5.43
N LEU A 46 -46.51 -17.20 4.57
CA LEU A 46 -47.75 -16.57 4.12
C LEU A 46 -48.86 -16.71 5.19
N PRO A 47 -49.80 -15.74 5.28
CA PRO A 47 -50.93 -15.85 6.19
C PRO A 47 -51.81 -17.08 5.90
N VAL A 48 -52.18 -17.81 6.94
CA VAL A 48 -53.17 -18.90 6.89
C VAL A 48 -54.57 -18.30 6.83
N VAL A 49 -55.27 -18.50 5.71
CA VAL A 49 -56.60 -17.93 5.43
C VAL A 49 -57.59 -19.02 4.98
N PRO A 50 -58.90 -18.85 5.16
CA PRO A 50 -59.89 -19.77 4.60
C PRO A 50 -59.92 -19.71 3.06
N ASP A 51 -60.38 -20.78 2.42
CA ASP A 51 -60.36 -20.93 0.96
C ASP A 51 -61.08 -19.78 0.20
N ASP A 52 -62.15 -19.23 0.78
CA ASP A 52 -62.86 -18.06 0.23
C ASP A 52 -61.99 -16.79 0.09
N SER A 53 -60.93 -16.71 0.88
CA SER A 53 -60.02 -15.58 1.00
C SER A 53 -58.70 -15.82 0.26
N LYS A 54 -58.45 -17.05 -0.19
CA LYS A 54 -57.26 -17.48 -0.95
C LYS A 54 -57.01 -16.61 -2.18
N ALA A 55 -58.04 -16.37 -2.99
CA ALA A 55 -57.91 -15.58 -4.22
C ALA A 55 -57.48 -14.13 -3.96
N LYS A 56 -57.86 -13.55 -2.80
CA LYS A 56 -57.44 -12.20 -2.41
C LYS A 56 -55.97 -12.20 -1.97
N LEU A 57 -55.54 -13.22 -1.23
CA LEU A 57 -54.15 -13.38 -0.80
C LEU A 57 -53.23 -13.59 -2.00
N VAL A 58 -53.61 -14.43 -2.97
CA VAL A 58 -52.85 -14.64 -4.21
C VAL A 58 -52.66 -13.31 -4.96
N LYS A 59 -53.71 -12.50 -5.15
CA LYS A 59 -53.59 -11.17 -5.77
C LYS A 59 -52.69 -10.20 -4.99
N PHE A 60 -52.66 -10.30 -3.66
CA PHE A 60 -51.79 -9.48 -2.83
C PHE A 60 -50.32 -9.88 -3.01
N VAL A 61 -50.01 -11.18 -2.93
CA VAL A 61 -48.65 -11.71 -3.08
C VAL A 61 -48.14 -11.50 -4.52
N LEU A 62 -48.97 -11.73 -5.54
CA LEU A 62 -48.64 -11.47 -6.96
C LEU A 62 -48.17 -10.04 -7.23
N ARG A 63 -48.67 -9.05 -6.49
CA ARG A 63 -48.24 -7.65 -6.66
C ARG A 63 -46.77 -7.44 -6.27
N LYS A 64 -46.30 -8.18 -5.26
CA LYS A 64 -44.90 -8.18 -4.84
C LYS A 64 -44.05 -9.07 -5.76
N LEU A 65 -44.56 -10.23 -6.16
CA LEU A 65 -43.83 -11.13 -7.06
C LEU A 65 -43.61 -10.52 -8.44
N ASN A 66 -44.60 -9.80 -8.96
CA ASN A 66 -44.51 -9.12 -10.25
C ASN A 66 -43.63 -7.86 -10.25
N SER A 67 -43.10 -7.42 -9.11
CA SER A 67 -42.15 -6.31 -9.08
C SER A 67 -40.72 -6.72 -9.47
N VAL A 68 -40.42 -8.03 -9.48
CA VAL A 68 -39.07 -8.58 -9.74
C VAL A 68 -39.00 -9.51 -10.95
N GLY A 69 -40.13 -9.98 -11.46
CA GLY A 69 -40.23 -10.83 -12.65
C GLY A 69 -41.69 -11.15 -12.97
N LYS A 70 -42.01 -11.60 -14.18
CA LYS A 70 -43.41 -11.87 -14.55
C LYS A 70 -43.79 -13.31 -14.17
N VAL A 71 -44.71 -13.47 -13.23
CA VAL A 71 -45.30 -14.77 -12.87
C VAL A 71 -46.25 -15.23 -13.99
N LYS A 72 -46.28 -16.53 -14.29
CA LYS A 72 -47.22 -17.10 -15.28
C LYS A 72 -48.68 -16.93 -14.81
N ASP A 73 -49.63 -16.84 -15.76
CA ASP A 73 -51.03 -16.54 -15.47
C ASP A 73 -51.69 -17.57 -14.51
N ASP A 74 -51.27 -18.84 -14.57
CA ASP A 74 -51.64 -19.92 -13.63
C ASP A 74 -50.45 -20.41 -12.79
N GLY A 75 -49.40 -19.61 -12.67
CA GLY A 75 -48.13 -20.00 -12.06
C GLY A 75 -48.12 -20.01 -10.53
N VAL A 76 -49.24 -19.74 -9.84
CA VAL A 76 -49.29 -19.71 -8.37
C VAL A 76 -50.15 -20.83 -7.84
N PHE A 77 -49.53 -21.80 -7.17
CA PHE A 77 -50.22 -22.87 -6.48
C PHE A 77 -50.06 -22.73 -4.96
N MET A 78 -51.19 -22.60 -4.27
CA MET A 78 -51.23 -22.46 -2.80
C MET A 78 -52.04 -23.63 -2.22
N PRO A 79 -51.41 -24.56 -1.48
CA PRO A 79 -52.08 -25.70 -0.88
C PRO A 79 -53.11 -25.29 0.18
N VAL A 80 -54.15 -26.10 0.31
CA VAL A 80 -55.24 -25.95 1.28
C VAL A 80 -55.37 -27.27 2.03
N ASN A 81 -55.40 -27.21 3.36
CA ASN A 81 -55.51 -28.37 4.22
C ASN A 81 -56.94 -28.92 4.28
N ASP A 82 -57.11 -30.07 4.94
CA ASP A 82 -58.40 -30.74 5.13
C ASP A 82 -59.44 -29.87 5.90
N ASP A 83 -58.97 -28.87 6.66
CA ASP A 83 -59.83 -27.90 7.38
C ASP A 83 -60.29 -26.72 6.50
N GLY A 84 -59.95 -26.71 5.21
CA GLY A 84 -60.33 -25.65 4.27
C GLY A 84 -59.57 -24.33 4.44
N LYS A 85 -58.35 -24.38 4.99
CA LYS A 85 -57.44 -23.23 5.18
C LYS A 85 -56.13 -23.41 4.42
N THR A 86 -55.50 -22.32 4.01
CA THR A 86 -54.19 -22.36 3.34
C THR A 86 -53.10 -22.84 4.28
N GLU A 87 -52.10 -23.57 3.77
CA GLU A 87 -51.04 -24.14 4.61
C GLU A 87 -49.91 -23.16 4.96
N GLY A 88 -50.02 -21.90 4.53
CA GLY A 88 -49.04 -20.85 4.85
C GLY A 88 -47.84 -20.77 3.90
N TYR A 89 -47.82 -21.58 2.84
CA TYR A 89 -46.81 -21.50 1.77
C TYR A 89 -47.45 -21.57 0.37
N ALA A 90 -46.69 -21.19 -0.66
CA ALA A 90 -47.11 -21.27 -2.06
C ALA A 90 -45.95 -21.57 -3.00
N PHE A 91 -46.22 -22.31 -4.07
CA PHE A 91 -45.32 -22.52 -5.19
C PHE A 91 -45.61 -21.49 -6.27
N VAL A 92 -44.55 -20.88 -6.82
CA VAL A 92 -44.65 -19.84 -7.82
C VAL A 92 -43.73 -20.13 -8.99
N GLU A 93 -44.29 -20.16 -10.19
CA GLU A 93 -43.59 -20.34 -11.46
C GLU A 93 -43.42 -19.00 -12.20
N TYR A 94 -42.17 -18.64 -12.47
CA TYR A 94 -41.80 -17.50 -13.30
C TYR A 94 -41.71 -17.88 -14.79
N ASN A 95 -41.64 -16.88 -15.68
CA ASN A 95 -41.42 -17.15 -17.10
C ASN A 95 -40.00 -17.59 -17.41
N ALA A 96 -39.02 -17.17 -16.60
CA ALA A 96 -37.62 -17.55 -16.75
C ALA A 96 -36.95 -17.86 -15.40
N ALA A 97 -35.96 -18.75 -15.40
CA ALA A 97 -35.15 -19.10 -14.22
C ALA A 97 -34.42 -17.88 -13.62
N SER A 98 -33.98 -16.94 -14.45
CA SER A 98 -33.34 -15.69 -13.99
C SER A 98 -34.27 -14.82 -13.13
N GLU A 99 -35.57 -14.85 -13.39
CA GLU A 99 -36.58 -14.13 -12.59
C GLU A 99 -36.82 -14.81 -11.24
N ALA A 100 -36.80 -16.15 -11.19
CA ALA A 100 -36.87 -16.92 -9.95
C ALA A 100 -35.67 -16.63 -9.04
N ILE A 101 -34.46 -16.58 -9.61
CA ILE A 101 -33.23 -16.19 -8.89
C ILE A 101 -33.35 -14.75 -8.35
N ALA A 102 -33.86 -13.82 -9.16
CA ALA A 102 -34.08 -12.44 -8.73
C ALA A 102 -35.10 -12.34 -7.58
N ALA A 103 -36.15 -13.17 -7.61
CA ALA A 103 -37.16 -13.24 -6.56
C ALA A 103 -36.58 -13.71 -5.22
N VAL A 104 -35.79 -14.79 -5.22
CA VAL A 104 -35.08 -15.26 -4.02
C VAL A 104 -34.17 -14.16 -3.46
N LYS A 105 -33.39 -13.50 -4.32
CA LYS A 105 -32.42 -12.48 -3.91
C LYS A 105 -33.08 -11.21 -3.34
N GLN A 106 -34.22 -10.79 -3.88
CA GLN A 106 -34.82 -9.48 -3.56
C GLN A 106 -36.02 -9.57 -2.60
N LEU A 107 -36.73 -10.69 -2.58
CA LEU A 107 -37.99 -10.81 -1.83
C LEU A 107 -37.85 -11.63 -0.54
N ASN A 108 -36.81 -12.46 -0.39
CA ASN A 108 -36.58 -13.22 0.83
C ASN A 108 -36.39 -12.29 2.05
N GLY A 109 -37.06 -12.59 3.17
CA GLY A 109 -37.04 -11.76 4.37
C GLY A 109 -37.92 -10.52 4.33
N THR A 110 -38.75 -10.35 3.29
CA THR A 110 -39.63 -9.19 3.17
C THR A 110 -40.86 -9.30 4.09
N PRO A 111 -41.12 -8.33 4.98
CA PRO A 111 -42.33 -8.34 5.79
C PRO A 111 -43.60 -8.13 4.93
N LEU A 112 -44.60 -8.97 5.16
CA LEU A 112 -45.94 -8.85 4.55
C LEU A 112 -46.87 -8.03 5.45
N ASP A 113 -46.80 -8.28 6.75
CA ASP A 113 -47.47 -7.51 7.80
C ASP A 113 -46.63 -7.52 9.10
N LYS A 114 -47.22 -7.19 10.26
CA LYS A 114 -46.50 -7.18 11.54
C LYS A 114 -46.12 -8.57 12.07
N LYS A 115 -46.76 -9.64 11.59
CA LYS A 115 -46.62 -11.02 12.07
C LYS A 115 -46.02 -11.95 11.02
N HIS A 116 -46.16 -11.65 9.74
CA HIS A 116 -45.76 -12.51 8.64
C HIS A 116 -44.60 -11.89 7.85
N THR A 117 -43.53 -12.65 7.71
CA THR A 117 -42.37 -12.33 6.89
C THR A 117 -42.22 -13.43 5.85
N MET A 118 -42.15 -13.03 4.58
CA MET A 118 -42.03 -13.97 3.48
C MET A 118 -40.60 -14.52 3.39
N ALA A 119 -40.46 -15.84 3.38
CA ALA A 119 -39.22 -16.52 3.02
C ALA A 119 -39.34 -17.07 1.59
N VAL A 120 -38.38 -16.78 0.72
CA VAL A 120 -38.42 -17.19 -0.69
C VAL A 120 -37.22 -18.09 -0.95
N ASN A 121 -37.46 -19.34 -1.30
CA ASN A 121 -36.44 -20.37 -1.55
C ASN A 121 -36.61 -20.94 -2.96
N LYS A 122 -35.54 -21.48 -3.57
CA LYS A 122 -35.68 -22.19 -4.85
C LYS A 122 -36.36 -23.52 -4.62
N LEU A 123 -37.14 -24.00 -5.58
CA LEU A 123 -37.70 -25.34 -5.47
C LEU A 123 -36.60 -26.42 -5.42
N THR A 124 -35.50 -26.20 -6.14
CA THR A 124 -34.32 -27.07 -6.17
C THR A 124 -33.54 -27.12 -4.85
N ASP A 125 -33.78 -26.18 -3.92
CA ASP A 125 -33.18 -26.23 -2.57
C ASP A 125 -33.72 -27.41 -1.75
N ILE A 126 -34.90 -27.94 -2.07
CA ILE A 126 -35.47 -29.14 -1.41
C ILE A 126 -34.58 -30.37 -1.67
N ASP A 127 -34.04 -30.53 -2.86
CA ASP A 127 -33.11 -31.62 -3.15
C ASP A 127 -31.77 -31.46 -2.40
N ARG A 128 -31.38 -30.21 -2.12
CA ARG A 128 -30.11 -29.86 -1.48
C ARG A 128 -30.16 -30.00 0.04
N TYR A 129 -31.25 -29.56 0.66
CA TYR A 129 -31.40 -29.49 2.11
C TYR A 129 -32.46 -30.45 2.68
N GLY A 130 -33.41 -30.88 1.86
CA GLY A 130 -34.57 -31.68 2.28
C GLY A 130 -34.43 -33.19 2.06
N ARG A 131 -33.37 -33.66 1.37
CA ARG A 131 -33.08 -35.09 1.28
C ARG A 131 -32.39 -35.58 2.56
N GLU A 132 -32.92 -36.67 3.11
CA GLU A 132 -32.40 -37.37 4.28
C GLU A 132 -30.89 -37.68 4.07
N GLY A 133 -30.05 -37.31 5.04
CA GLY A 133 -28.60 -37.50 4.99
C GLY A 133 -27.76 -36.35 4.39
N ARG A 134 -28.35 -35.32 3.79
CA ARG A 134 -27.61 -34.13 3.26
C ARG A 134 -27.29 -33.09 4.33
N ILE A 135 -28.01 -33.10 5.45
CA ILE A 135 -27.77 -32.28 6.64
C ILE A 135 -27.53 -33.23 7.80
N ASP A 136 -26.43 -33.04 8.54
CA ASP A 136 -26.15 -33.80 9.75
C ASP A 136 -27.18 -33.40 10.83
N GLU A 137 -28.06 -34.33 11.20
CA GLU A 137 -29.09 -34.10 12.23
C GLU A 137 -28.46 -33.95 13.62
N GLU A 138 -27.25 -34.48 13.81
CA GLU A 138 -26.49 -34.34 15.05
C GLU A 138 -25.50 -33.18 14.97
N TYR A 139 -25.75 -32.13 15.75
CA TYR A 139 -24.80 -31.03 15.90
C TYR A 139 -23.50 -31.54 16.55
N LYS A 140 -22.44 -31.67 15.74
CA LYS A 140 -21.08 -31.89 16.23
C LYS A 140 -20.44 -30.53 16.50
N ALA A 141 -20.21 -30.23 17.78
CA ALA A 141 -19.51 -29.02 18.16
C ALA A 141 -18.13 -28.99 17.45
N PRO A 142 -17.76 -27.88 16.80
CA PRO A 142 -16.48 -27.79 16.10
C PRO A 142 -15.33 -27.98 17.10
N GLU A 143 -14.36 -28.81 16.73
CA GLU A 143 -13.18 -29.04 17.54
C GLU A 143 -12.38 -27.73 17.65
N ILE A 144 -12.18 -27.26 18.88
CA ILE A 144 -11.32 -26.10 19.13
C ILE A 144 -9.89 -26.61 19.06
N GLU A 145 -9.19 -26.28 17.97
CA GLU A 145 -7.80 -26.67 17.82
C GLU A 145 -6.98 -26.25 19.06
N PRO A 146 -6.09 -27.13 19.56
CA PRO A 146 -5.23 -26.79 20.68
C PRO A 146 -4.35 -25.59 20.33
N PHE A 147 -4.07 -24.74 21.33
CA PHE A 147 -3.27 -23.55 21.14
C PHE A 147 -1.87 -23.91 20.62
N GLN A 148 -1.56 -23.49 19.40
CA GLN A 148 -0.21 -23.53 18.85
C GLN A 148 0.48 -22.19 19.11
N GLN A 149 1.62 -22.23 19.81
CA GLN A 149 2.42 -21.04 20.02
C GLN A 149 2.91 -20.50 18.68
N LYS A 150 2.41 -19.32 18.30
CA LYS A 150 2.84 -18.66 17.07
C LYS A 150 4.24 -18.08 17.23
N GLU A 151 4.99 -18.09 16.14
CA GLU A 151 6.28 -17.40 16.07
C GLU A 151 6.12 -15.90 16.32
N HIS A 152 7.17 -15.29 16.89
CA HIS A 152 7.16 -13.86 17.14
C HIS A 152 7.27 -13.10 15.81
N LEU A 153 6.16 -12.53 15.35
CA LEU A 153 6.08 -11.86 14.04
C LEU A 153 7.11 -10.74 13.89
N ARG A 154 7.48 -10.08 15.00
CA ARG A 154 8.44 -8.96 15.05
C ARG A 154 9.89 -9.32 15.37
N SER A 155 10.29 -10.56 15.07
CA SER A 155 11.65 -11.05 15.35
C SER A 155 12.75 -10.21 14.71
N TRP A 156 12.50 -9.60 13.54
CA TRP A 156 13.48 -8.79 12.80
C TRP A 156 13.93 -7.54 13.56
N LEU A 157 13.14 -7.03 14.52
CA LEU A 157 13.52 -5.88 15.34
C LEU A 157 14.67 -6.21 16.30
N GLY A 158 14.88 -7.49 16.60
CA GLY A 158 15.95 -7.98 17.46
C GLY A 158 17.25 -8.32 16.74
N ASP A 159 17.43 -7.89 15.48
CA ASP A 159 18.71 -8.04 14.78
C ASP A 159 19.83 -7.34 15.58
N PRO A 160 20.89 -8.07 16.00
CA PRO A 160 21.96 -7.52 16.83
C PRO A 160 22.70 -6.34 16.19
N GLU A 161 22.69 -6.28 14.86
CA GLU A 161 23.40 -5.26 14.07
C GLU A 161 22.51 -4.05 13.76
N GLY A 162 21.23 -4.09 14.13
CA GLY A 162 20.27 -3.01 13.89
C GLY A 162 20.08 -2.72 12.40
N ARG A 163 20.20 -3.76 11.55
CA ARG A 163 20.02 -3.64 10.11
C ARG A 163 18.54 -3.46 9.76
N ASP A 164 18.31 -2.87 8.60
CA ASP A 164 16.98 -2.68 8.04
C ASP A 164 16.76 -3.67 6.90
N GLN A 165 15.54 -4.19 6.81
CA GLN A 165 15.17 -5.11 5.73
C GLN A 165 14.54 -4.34 4.57
N MET A 166 14.74 -4.85 3.36
CA MET A 166 14.06 -4.38 2.16
C MET A 166 13.50 -5.57 1.40
N VAL A 167 12.37 -5.38 0.72
CA VAL A 167 11.87 -6.33 -0.27
C VAL A 167 12.32 -5.88 -1.66
N MET A 168 12.76 -6.84 -2.48
CA MET A 168 13.05 -6.62 -3.89
C MET A 168 12.17 -7.53 -4.74
N PHE A 169 11.55 -6.96 -5.77
CA PHE A 169 10.84 -7.71 -6.80
C PHE A 169 11.63 -7.62 -8.11
N ARG A 170 12.19 -8.75 -8.56
CA ARG A 170 13.17 -8.86 -9.66
C ARG A 170 12.72 -9.95 -10.63
N GLY A 171 12.34 -9.59 -11.84
CA GLY A 171 11.73 -10.55 -12.77
C GLY A 171 10.49 -11.20 -12.12
N ASP A 172 10.53 -12.51 -11.91
CA ASP A 172 9.46 -13.26 -11.25
C ASP A 172 9.83 -13.68 -9.81
N LYS A 173 10.97 -13.23 -9.30
CA LYS A 173 11.45 -13.48 -7.93
C LYS A 173 11.15 -12.33 -7.01
N VAL A 174 10.65 -12.66 -5.82
CA VAL A 174 10.50 -11.71 -4.72
C VAL A 174 11.37 -12.21 -3.58
N GLY A 175 12.23 -11.35 -3.05
CA GLY A 175 13.03 -11.66 -1.88
C GLY A 175 13.03 -10.54 -0.85
N VAL A 176 13.22 -10.91 0.41
CA VAL A 176 13.47 -9.99 1.50
C VAL A 176 14.93 -10.11 1.89
N PHE A 177 15.61 -8.98 1.99
CA PHE A 177 17.05 -8.92 2.22
C PHE A 177 17.39 -7.97 3.37
N TRP A 178 18.47 -8.25 4.10
CA TRP A 178 19.08 -7.30 5.02
C TRP A 178 19.98 -6.31 4.28
N ASN A 179 19.96 -5.05 4.70
CA ASN A 179 20.91 -4.07 4.20
C ASN A 179 22.27 -4.17 4.88
N ASN A 180 23.33 -4.38 4.09
CA ASN A 180 24.72 -4.49 4.56
C ASN A 180 25.60 -3.32 4.09
N LYS A 181 25.04 -2.11 3.98
CA LYS A 181 25.77 -0.89 3.57
C LYS A 181 26.37 -1.05 2.16
N GLU A 182 27.71 -1.11 2.07
CA GLU A 182 28.50 -1.26 0.83
C GLU A 182 28.52 -2.71 0.35
N GLU A 183 28.42 -3.68 1.25
CA GLU A 183 28.39 -5.10 0.89
C GLU A 183 27.05 -5.51 0.29
N GLY A 184 27.03 -6.63 -0.44
CA GLY A 184 25.81 -7.19 -1.01
C GLY A 184 24.74 -7.49 0.05
N PRO A 185 23.44 -7.39 -0.28
CA PRO A 185 22.38 -7.57 0.69
C PRO A 185 22.19 -9.06 1.04
N ASP A 186 22.10 -9.40 2.32
CA ASP A 186 21.91 -10.80 2.74
C ASP A 186 20.47 -11.24 2.52
N ALA A 187 20.27 -12.33 1.78
CA ALA A 187 18.94 -12.90 1.59
C ALA A 187 18.39 -13.49 2.90
N VAL A 188 17.21 -13.03 3.30
CA VAL A 188 16.41 -13.64 4.38
C VAL A 188 15.54 -14.75 3.83
N VAL A 189 14.92 -14.49 2.68
CA VAL A 189 14.04 -15.40 1.95
C VAL A 189 13.95 -14.88 0.51
N ASP A 190 14.01 -15.77 -0.47
CA ASP A 190 13.83 -15.43 -1.89
C ASP A 190 12.97 -16.53 -2.52
N ARG A 191 11.85 -16.16 -3.13
CA ARG A 191 10.86 -17.09 -3.70
C ARG A 191 10.44 -16.66 -5.10
N GLU A 192 10.37 -17.63 -6.00
CA GLU A 192 9.77 -17.46 -7.32
C GLU A 192 8.25 -17.37 -7.22
N ASN A 193 7.64 -16.51 -8.04
CA ASN A 193 6.19 -16.34 -8.16
C ASN A 193 5.48 -16.06 -6.83
N TRP A 194 6.14 -15.35 -5.91
CA TRP A 194 5.54 -15.04 -4.60
C TRP A 194 4.35 -14.07 -4.70
N THR A 195 4.33 -13.24 -5.74
CA THR A 195 3.22 -12.34 -6.09
C THR A 195 3.04 -12.34 -7.60
N GLU A 196 1.82 -12.12 -8.07
CA GLU A 196 1.53 -12.00 -9.51
C GLU A 196 1.58 -10.54 -10.00
N SER A 197 1.43 -9.57 -9.08
CA SER A 197 1.27 -8.15 -9.43
C SER A 197 2.32 -7.25 -8.79
N PHE A 198 2.21 -6.98 -7.49
CA PHE A 198 3.18 -6.18 -6.73
C PHE A 198 3.25 -6.68 -5.29
N VAL A 199 4.22 -6.18 -4.53
CA VAL A 199 4.33 -6.40 -3.09
C VAL A 199 4.18 -5.10 -2.30
N GLN A 200 3.67 -5.21 -1.08
CA GLN A 200 3.52 -4.08 -0.17
C GLN A 200 3.72 -4.49 1.28
N TRP A 201 4.48 -3.71 2.05
CA TRP A 201 4.57 -3.87 3.49
C TRP A 201 3.34 -3.29 4.19
N SER A 202 2.90 -3.93 5.27
CA SER A 202 1.99 -3.30 6.21
C SER A 202 2.66 -2.09 6.91
N PRO A 203 1.91 -1.08 7.39
CA PRO A 203 2.47 0.18 7.88
C PRO A 203 3.50 0.08 9.03
N GLN A 204 3.49 -0.98 9.82
CA GLN A 204 4.48 -1.23 10.88
C GLN A 204 5.48 -2.33 10.51
N GLY A 205 5.46 -2.80 9.26
CA GLY A 205 6.34 -3.82 8.73
C GLY A 205 6.10 -5.23 9.27
N THR A 206 4.99 -5.49 9.97
CA THR A 206 4.73 -6.84 10.52
C THR A 206 4.48 -7.87 9.41
N PHE A 207 3.80 -7.47 8.34
CA PHE A 207 3.39 -8.33 7.24
C PHE A 207 3.92 -7.85 5.89
N LEU A 208 4.34 -8.80 5.05
CA LEU A 208 4.51 -8.60 3.62
C LEU A 208 3.24 -9.07 2.91
N THR A 209 2.72 -8.23 2.03
CA THR A 209 1.48 -8.48 1.28
C THR A 209 1.81 -8.89 -0.14
N SER A 210 1.27 -10.02 -0.57
CA SER A 210 1.33 -10.49 -1.96
C SER A 210 -0.07 -10.54 -2.56
N ILE A 211 -0.17 -10.25 -3.86
CA ILE A 211 -1.43 -10.12 -4.59
C ILE A 211 -1.50 -11.21 -5.65
N HIS A 212 -2.63 -11.92 -5.67
CA HIS A 212 -2.92 -13.06 -6.52
C HIS A 212 -4.30 -12.91 -7.14
N ALA A 213 -4.57 -13.57 -8.26
CA ALA A 213 -5.88 -13.56 -8.90
C ALA A 213 -7.03 -14.00 -7.96
N GLN A 214 -6.75 -14.91 -7.01
CA GLN A 214 -7.71 -15.38 -6.01
C GLN A 214 -7.93 -14.40 -4.84
N GLY A 215 -7.00 -13.47 -4.61
CA GLY A 215 -7.05 -12.57 -3.47
C GLY A 215 -5.68 -12.17 -2.92
N VAL A 216 -5.67 -11.81 -1.65
CA VAL A 216 -4.50 -11.23 -0.97
C VAL A 216 -3.98 -12.21 0.08
N GLN A 217 -2.66 -12.31 0.22
CA GLN A 217 -2.03 -13.12 1.26
C GLN A 217 -1.04 -12.28 2.07
N LEU A 218 -1.00 -12.52 3.38
CA LEU A 218 -0.04 -11.92 4.31
C LEU A 218 1.00 -12.94 4.73
N TRP A 219 2.25 -12.51 4.73
CA TRP A 219 3.41 -13.29 5.13
C TRP A 219 4.14 -12.60 6.26
N GLY A 220 4.68 -13.35 7.21
CA GLY A 220 5.40 -12.77 8.34
C GLY A 220 6.07 -13.84 9.19
N GLY A 221 6.70 -13.39 10.28
CA GLY A 221 7.48 -14.27 11.16
C GLY A 221 8.87 -14.60 10.62
N LYS A 222 9.63 -15.37 11.41
CA LYS A 222 11.00 -15.79 11.07
C LYS A 222 10.99 -16.84 9.96
N ALA A 223 9.99 -17.72 9.95
CA ALA A 223 9.81 -18.75 8.94
C ALA A 223 9.18 -18.23 7.63
N TRP A 224 8.75 -16.96 7.58
CA TRP A 224 8.00 -16.40 6.45
C TRP A 224 6.79 -17.26 6.07
N SER A 225 6.07 -17.70 7.10
CA SER A 225 4.87 -18.51 6.97
C SER A 225 3.68 -17.64 6.58
N ARG A 226 2.71 -18.23 5.90
CA ARG A 226 1.48 -17.55 5.52
C ARG A 226 0.64 -17.29 6.77
N GLN A 227 0.38 -16.03 7.07
CA GLN A 227 -0.36 -15.59 8.25
C GLN A 227 -1.86 -15.58 7.99
N LYS A 228 -2.28 -14.96 6.87
CA LYS A 228 -3.68 -14.79 6.51
C LYS A 228 -3.88 -14.82 5.00
N ARG A 229 -5.10 -15.18 4.59
CA ARG A 229 -5.59 -15.13 3.22
C ARG A 229 -6.93 -14.38 3.21
N PHE A 230 -7.06 -13.40 2.33
CA PHE A 230 -8.29 -12.66 2.10
C PHE A 230 -8.78 -12.98 0.69
N ALA A 231 -9.87 -13.75 0.60
CA ALA A 231 -10.42 -14.18 -0.68
C ALA A 231 -11.17 -13.02 -1.34
N HIS A 232 -10.52 -12.34 -2.27
CA HIS A 232 -11.10 -11.28 -3.07
C HIS A 232 -10.66 -11.47 -4.52
N PRO A 233 -11.42 -12.25 -5.31
CA PRO A 233 -11.08 -12.53 -6.70
C PRO A 233 -10.89 -11.25 -7.53
N GLY A 234 -9.82 -11.20 -8.31
CA GLY A 234 -9.51 -10.07 -9.20
C GLY A 234 -9.06 -8.79 -8.49
N VAL A 235 -8.67 -8.86 -7.22
CA VAL A 235 -8.16 -7.72 -6.44
C VAL A 235 -7.04 -6.97 -7.18
N ASN A 236 -7.13 -5.64 -7.18
CA ASN A 236 -6.17 -4.76 -7.84
C ASN A 236 -5.41 -3.87 -6.86
N LEU A 237 -6.08 -3.41 -5.79
CA LEU A 237 -5.52 -2.46 -4.84
C LEU A 237 -5.78 -2.93 -3.40
N VAL A 238 -4.82 -2.63 -2.52
CA VAL A 238 -4.86 -2.95 -1.10
C VAL A 238 -4.40 -1.74 -0.28
N ASP A 239 -5.01 -1.52 0.88
CA ASP A 239 -4.65 -0.45 1.80
C ASP A 239 -4.82 -0.92 3.25
N PHE A 240 -3.91 -0.53 4.12
CA PHE A 240 -3.91 -0.95 5.52
C PHE A 240 -4.31 0.20 6.44
N SER A 241 -4.97 -0.15 7.54
CA SER A 241 -5.13 0.78 8.65
C SER A 241 -3.76 1.07 9.31
N PRO A 242 -3.50 2.30 9.79
CA PRO A 242 -2.24 2.69 10.42
C PRO A 242 -1.72 1.75 11.51
N THR A 243 -2.61 1.10 12.28
CA THR A 243 -2.22 0.15 13.34
C THR A 243 -2.24 -1.33 12.93
N GLU A 244 -2.35 -1.63 11.63
CA GLU A 244 -2.36 -2.98 11.04
C GLU A 244 -3.51 -3.88 11.51
N LYS A 245 -4.61 -3.28 12.01
CA LYS A 245 -5.78 -4.05 12.45
C LYS A 245 -6.69 -4.45 11.31
N TYR A 246 -6.76 -3.61 10.27
CA TYR A 246 -7.69 -3.79 9.17
C TYR A 246 -6.97 -3.62 7.83
N ILE A 247 -7.53 -4.26 6.80
CA ILE A 247 -7.08 -4.11 5.42
C ILE A 247 -8.30 -3.89 4.52
N THR A 248 -8.22 -2.88 3.66
CA THR A 248 -9.16 -2.66 2.57
C THR A 248 -8.60 -3.30 1.31
N THR A 249 -9.45 -4.01 0.58
CA THR A 249 -9.13 -4.59 -0.72
C THR A 249 -10.14 -4.11 -1.74
N TRP A 250 -9.69 -3.87 -2.96
CA TRP A 250 -10.56 -3.38 -4.04
C TRP A 250 -10.30 -4.09 -5.37
N SER A 251 -11.38 -4.39 -6.07
CA SER A 251 -11.39 -4.90 -7.44
C SER A 251 -12.21 -3.98 -8.36
N HIS A 252 -11.68 -3.72 -9.55
CA HIS A 252 -12.41 -3.01 -10.61
C HIS A 252 -13.61 -3.82 -11.10
N ARG A 253 -13.56 -5.15 -10.99
CA ARG A 253 -14.68 -6.03 -11.31
C ARG A 253 -15.53 -6.20 -10.06
N PRO A 254 -16.85 -5.97 -10.14
CA PRO A 254 -17.75 -6.35 -9.06
C PRO A 254 -17.57 -7.84 -8.73
N LEU A 255 -17.55 -8.16 -7.44
CA LEU A 255 -17.54 -9.51 -6.94
C LEU A 255 -18.73 -10.27 -7.52
N GLN A 256 -18.47 -11.49 -7.98
CA GLN A 256 -19.50 -12.45 -8.35
C GLN A 256 -19.50 -13.50 -7.26
N VAL A 257 -20.48 -13.42 -6.38
CA VAL A 257 -20.69 -14.41 -5.32
C VAL A 257 -22.04 -15.04 -5.57
N ASP A 258 -22.02 -16.25 -6.09
CA ASP A 258 -23.21 -17.05 -6.34
C ASP A 258 -23.10 -18.41 -5.62
N GLU A 259 -24.22 -19.11 -5.51
CA GLU A 259 -24.30 -20.39 -4.81
C GLU A 259 -23.51 -21.52 -5.48
N ASN A 260 -23.17 -21.38 -6.76
CA ASN A 260 -22.40 -22.36 -7.53
C ASN A 260 -20.89 -22.06 -7.46
N HIS A 261 -20.51 -20.82 -7.16
CA HIS A 261 -19.14 -20.36 -6.97
C HIS A 261 -18.95 -19.71 -5.59
N PRO A 262 -19.01 -20.49 -4.51
CA PRO A 262 -18.81 -19.95 -3.16
C PRO A 262 -17.38 -19.41 -3.02
N VAL A 263 -17.26 -18.12 -2.70
CA VAL A 263 -15.99 -17.52 -2.33
C VAL A 263 -15.81 -17.67 -0.82
N PRO A 264 -14.70 -18.26 -0.33
CA PRO A 264 -14.50 -18.46 1.11
C PRO A 264 -14.70 -17.16 1.89
N SER A 265 -15.45 -17.25 2.99
CA SER A 265 -15.76 -16.14 3.91
C SER A 265 -16.63 -14.99 3.38
N LEU A 266 -17.04 -14.99 2.10
CA LEU A 266 -18.01 -14.05 1.54
C LEU A 266 -19.39 -14.70 1.43
N SER A 267 -20.45 -13.89 1.48
CA SER A 267 -21.84 -14.33 1.35
C SER A 267 -22.50 -13.76 0.09
N LEU A 268 -23.72 -14.20 -0.23
CA LEU A 268 -24.53 -13.65 -1.32
C LEU A 268 -24.78 -12.14 -1.17
N GLU A 269 -24.71 -11.60 0.05
CA GLU A 269 -24.84 -10.16 0.28
C GLU A 269 -23.65 -9.37 -0.28
N ASP A 270 -22.51 -10.02 -0.51
CA ASP A 270 -21.28 -9.41 -1.04
C ASP A 270 -21.26 -9.32 -2.57
N ASP A 271 -22.20 -10.01 -3.23
CA ASP A 271 -22.34 -10.02 -4.69
C ASP A 271 -22.57 -8.61 -5.24
N GLY A 272 -21.89 -8.29 -6.34
CA GLY A 272 -21.93 -6.98 -7.00
C GLY A 272 -21.13 -5.87 -6.32
N LYS A 273 -20.40 -6.14 -5.23
CA LYS A 273 -19.57 -5.14 -4.53
C LYS A 273 -18.11 -5.17 -4.98
N ASN A 274 -17.38 -4.08 -4.76
CA ASN A 274 -16.01 -3.91 -5.27
C ASN A 274 -14.97 -3.83 -4.15
N TYR A 275 -15.39 -3.36 -2.97
CA TYR A 275 -14.54 -3.17 -1.82
C TYR A 275 -14.88 -4.19 -0.76
N VAL A 276 -13.86 -4.71 -0.08
CA VAL A 276 -14.04 -5.49 1.15
C VAL A 276 -13.03 -4.99 2.19
N ILE A 277 -13.55 -4.65 3.37
CA ILE A 277 -12.76 -4.32 4.56
C ILE A 277 -12.69 -5.58 5.43
N TRP A 278 -11.48 -6.00 5.76
CA TRP A 278 -11.22 -7.22 6.51
C TRP A 278 -10.58 -6.89 7.86
N ASP A 279 -10.86 -7.72 8.86
CA ASP A 279 -10.10 -7.76 10.10
C ASP A 279 -8.87 -8.65 9.93
N VAL A 280 -7.68 -8.11 10.20
CA VAL A 280 -6.41 -8.81 9.97
C VAL A 280 -6.21 -9.95 10.98
N ALA A 281 -6.65 -9.77 12.22
CA ALA A 281 -6.46 -10.77 13.28
C ALA A 281 -7.27 -12.04 13.02
N THR A 282 -8.53 -11.90 12.64
CA THR A 282 -9.44 -13.02 12.34
C THR A 282 -9.34 -13.49 10.89
N GLY A 283 -9.11 -12.58 9.95
CA GLY A 283 -9.19 -12.85 8.51
C GLY A 283 -10.63 -12.77 7.95
N LYS A 284 -11.60 -12.32 8.75
CA LYS A 284 -13.01 -12.24 8.35
C LYS A 284 -13.34 -10.89 7.71
N PRO A 285 -14.25 -10.85 6.72
CA PRO A 285 -14.75 -9.59 6.20
C PRO A 285 -15.62 -8.91 7.26
N LEU A 286 -15.40 -7.62 7.46
CA LEU A 286 -16.24 -6.78 8.31
C LEU A 286 -17.40 -6.20 7.52
N ARG A 287 -17.10 -5.68 6.33
CA ARG A 287 -18.11 -5.08 5.45
C ARG A 287 -17.58 -4.92 4.03
N SER A 288 -18.48 -5.03 3.08
CA SER A 288 -18.22 -4.83 1.66
C SER A 288 -19.02 -3.64 1.12
N PHE A 289 -18.51 -3.00 0.06
CA PHE A 289 -19.12 -1.82 -0.54
C PHE A 289 -19.01 -1.81 -2.07
N THR A 290 -19.99 -1.21 -2.73
CA THR A 290 -19.91 -0.87 -4.15
C THR A 290 -18.98 0.32 -4.39
N THR A 291 -18.39 0.37 -5.58
CA THR A 291 -17.76 1.58 -6.09
C THR A 291 -18.82 2.65 -6.29
N ILE A 292 -18.54 3.87 -5.80
CA ILE A 292 -19.36 5.04 -6.11
C ILE A 292 -18.72 5.69 -7.34
N ASP A 293 -19.37 5.58 -8.48
CA ASP A 293 -18.93 6.27 -9.69
C ASP A 293 -19.09 7.78 -9.52
N VAL A 294 -18.02 8.52 -9.86
CA VAL A 294 -18.12 9.98 -9.95
C VAL A 294 -18.78 10.32 -11.28
N PRO A 295 -19.85 11.14 -11.30
CA PRO A 295 -20.48 11.57 -12.54
C PRO A 295 -19.43 12.12 -13.52
N THR A 296 -19.48 11.64 -14.76
CA THR A 296 -18.55 12.08 -15.81
C THR A 296 -18.81 13.56 -16.08
N SER A 297 -17.80 14.40 -15.86
CA SER A 297 -17.86 15.81 -16.25
C SER A 297 -17.46 15.93 -17.72
N THR A 298 -18.10 16.81 -18.48
CA THR A 298 -17.67 17.17 -19.83
C THR A 298 -16.67 18.33 -19.76
N ASP A 299 -15.61 18.29 -20.56
CA ASP A 299 -14.72 19.46 -20.74
C ASP A 299 -15.43 20.59 -21.51
N ALA A 300 -14.72 21.71 -21.73
CA ALA A 300 -15.24 22.85 -22.47
C ALA A 300 -15.55 22.53 -23.96
N GLU A 301 -15.06 21.39 -24.46
CA GLU A 301 -15.21 20.89 -25.82
C GLU A 301 -16.30 19.80 -25.92
N GLY A 302 -16.94 19.46 -24.80
CA GLY A 302 -18.01 18.47 -24.72
C GLY A 302 -17.53 17.03 -24.58
N ASN A 303 -16.23 16.78 -24.42
CA ASN A 303 -15.71 15.42 -24.26
C ASN A 303 -15.91 14.92 -22.82
N PRO A 304 -16.33 13.67 -22.62
CA PRO A 304 -16.43 13.07 -21.29
C PRO A 304 -15.04 12.92 -20.65
N VAL A 305 -14.79 13.68 -19.59
CA VAL A 305 -13.62 13.54 -18.72
C VAL A 305 -13.91 12.42 -17.72
N LYS A 306 -13.38 11.22 -17.98
CA LYS A 306 -13.34 10.14 -16.98
C LYS A 306 -12.49 10.59 -15.80
N LYS A 307 -13.13 11.01 -14.70
CA LYS A 307 -12.42 11.26 -13.44
C LYS A 307 -11.82 9.94 -12.95
N LYS A 308 -10.51 9.92 -12.74
CA LYS A 308 -9.82 8.78 -12.14
C LYS A 308 -10.34 8.56 -10.72
N MET A 309 -10.57 7.30 -10.35
CA MET A 309 -10.92 6.91 -8.98
C MET A 309 -9.85 7.42 -8.01
N GLN A 310 -10.28 8.08 -6.94
CA GLN A 310 -9.38 8.51 -5.87
C GLN A 310 -9.05 7.33 -4.95
N TRP A 311 -7.77 6.95 -4.90
CA TRP A 311 -7.26 5.95 -3.98
C TRP A 311 -6.32 6.60 -2.93
N PRO A 312 -6.41 6.21 -1.65
CA PRO A 312 -7.40 5.31 -1.05
C PRO A 312 -8.79 5.98 -0.91
N THR A 313 -9.85 5.23 -1.18
CA THR A 313 -11.24 5.70 -1.03
C THR A 313 -11.72 5.65 0.42
N PHE A 314 -11.30 4.62 1.17
CA PHE A 314 -11.51 4.49 2.60
C PHE A 314 -10.27 5.02 3.30
N LYS A 315 -10.42 6.12 4.05
CA LYS A 315 -9.32 6.74 4.78
C LYS A 315 -9.50 6.46 6.27
N TRP A 316 -8.43 6.00 6.93
CA TRP A 316 -8.44 5.56 8.33
C TRP A 316 -8.06 6.68 9.29
N SER A 317 -8.66 6.68 10.49
CA SER A 317 -8.14 7.49 11.60
C SER A 317 -6.80 6.92 12.08
N SER A 318 -5.97 7.77 12.71
CA SER A 318 -4.62 7.41 13.16
C SER A 318 -4.53 6.27 14.20
N ASP A 319 -5.65 5.91 14.82
CA ASP A 319 -5.78 4.91 15.89
C ASP A 319 -6.67 3.72 15.51
N ASP A 320 -7.12 3.66 14.25
CA ASP A 320 -8.03 2.65 13.71
C ASP A 320 -9.38 2.53 14.45
N GLN A 321 -9.85 3.60 15.11
CA GLN A 321 -11.20 3.64 15.69
C GLN A 321 -12.27 3.96 14.65
N TYR A 322 -11.92 4.72 13.61
CA TYR A 322 -12.84 5.13 12.56
C TYR A 322 -12.24 4.92 11.17
N VAL A 323 -13.12 4.63 10.21
CA VAL A 323 -12.81 4.70 8.78
C VAL A 323 -13.86 5.54 8.11
N ALA A 324 -13.46 6.39 7.16
CA ALA A 324 -14.39 7.25 6.45
C ALA A 324 -14.30 7.06 4.94
N ARG A 325 -15.45 7.22 4.28
CA ARG A 325 -15.58 7.31 2.83
C ARG A 325 -16.42 8.51 2.48
N MET A 326 -16.00 9.25 1.46
CA MET A 326 -16.75 10.38 0.92
C MET A 326 -17.68 9.95 -0.21
N THR A 327 -18.86 10.56 -0.28
CA THR A 327 -19.67 10.66 -1.49
C THR A 327 -19.48 12.07 -2.03
N GLN A 328 -18.73 12.20 -3.13
CA GLN A 328 -18.31 13.50 -3.66
C GLN A 328 -19.52 14.40 -3.92
N GLY A 329 -19.44 15.65 -3.45
CA GLY A 329 -20.48 16.65 -3.57
C GLY A 329 -21.60 16.59 -2.52
N LEU A 330 -21.66 15.56 -1.66
CA LEU A 330 -22.83 15.33 -0.80
C LEU A 330 -22.50 15.14 0.68
N SER A 331 -21.64 14.19 1.02
CA SER A 331 -21.46 13.78 2.42
C SER A 331 -20.19 12.98 2.67
N ILE A 332 -19.80 12.90 3.94
CA ILE A 332 -18.77 11.99 4.44
C ILE A 332 -19.43 10.96 5.36
N ALA A 333 -19.28 9.68 5.05
CA ALA A 333 -19.73 8.58 5.88
C ALA A 333 -18.58 8.11 6.77
N VAL A 334 -18.72 8.26 8.09
CA VAL A 334 -17.76 7.80 9.08
C VAL A 334 -18.30 6.52 9.73
N TYR A 335 -17.51 5.46 9.73
CA TYR A 335 -17.85 4.16 10.30
C TYR A 335 -17.02 3.90 11.56
N GLU A 336 -17.67 3.39 12.60
CA GLU A 336 -17.04 2.96 13.85
C GLU A 336 -16.51 1.54 13.71
N LEU A 337 -15.24 1.33 14.04
CA LEU A 337 -14.60 0.02 14.00
C LEU A 337 -14.64 -0.65 15.39
N PRO A 338 -14.77 -1.99 15.47
CA PRO A 338 -14.83 -2.96 14.37
C PRO A 338 -16.24 -3.17 13.78
N ARG A 339 -17.28 -2.59 14.38
CA ARG A 339 -18.68 -2.91 14.06
C ARG A 339 -19.14 -2.43 12.68
N MET A 340 -18.40 -1.51 12.05
CA MET A 340 -18.72 -0.92 10.75
C MET A 340 -20.09 -0.25 10.67
N ASN A 341 -20.61 0.22 11.81
CA ASN A 341 -21.82 1.04 11.87
C ASN A 341 -21.48 2.50 11.55
N LEU A 342 -22.41 3.21 10.91
CA LEU A 342 -22.27 4.66 10.73
C LEU A 342 -22.28 5.35 12.10
N LEU A 343 -21.35 6.30 12.31
CA LEU A 343 -21.28 7.15 13.49
C LEU A 343 -22.58 7.95 13.64
N ASP A 344 -23.29 7.76 14.76
CA ASP A 344 -24.67 8.25 14.99
C ASP A 344 -25.70 7.80 13.92
N LYS A 345 -25.46 6.65 13.29
CA LYS A 345 -26.33 6.04 12.26
C LYS A 345 -26.58 6.90 11.03
N THR A 346 -25.82 7.98 10.84
CA THR A 346 -26.05 8.96 9.77
C THR A 346 -24.72 9.42 9.15
N SER A 347 -24.73 9.69 7.85
CA SER A 347 -23.59 10.34 7.19
C SER A 347 -23.56 11.83 7.52
N ILE A 348 -22.36 12.38 7.66
CA ILE A 348 -22.14 13.80 7.90
C ILE A 348 -22.41 14.53 6.57
N LYS A 349 -23.52 15.27 6.50
CA LYS A 349 -23.89 16.02 5.30
C LYS A 349 -22.97 17.23 5.15
N ILE A 350 -22.21 17.26 4.07
CA ILE A 350 -21.29 18.35 3.72
C ILE A 350 -21.48 18.61 2.24
N GLU A 351 -22.38 19.54 1.93
CA GLU A 351 -22.71 19.88 0.55
C GLU A 351 -21.48 20.40 -0.20
N GLY A 352 -21.24 19.84 -1.39
CA GLY A 352 -20.09 20.18 -2.22
C GLY A 352 -18.76 19.59 -1.76
N VAL A 353 -18.70 18.65 -0.81
CA VAL A 353 -17.41 18.10 -0.37
C VAL A 353 -16.62 17.46 -1.52
N MET A 354 -15.37 17.87 -1.70
CA MET A 354 -14.54 17.43 -2.82
C MET A 354 -13.37 16.54 -2.42
N ASP A 355 -12.84 16.71 -1.22
CA ASP A 355 -11.82 15.85 -0.63
C ASP A 355 -11.82 16.01 0.91
N PHE A 356 -11.25 15.02 1.60
CA PHE A 356 -11.02 15.06 3.04
C PHE A 356 -9.80 14.26 3.44
N GLU A 357 -9.13 14.64 4.53
CA GLU A 357 -7.99 13.92 5.09
C GLU A 357 -8.08 13.85 6.60
N TRP A 358 -7.73 12.68 7.16
CA TRP A 358 -7.58 12.50 8.60
C TRP A 358 -6.25 13.07 9.08
N ALA A 359 -6.23 13.51 10.34
CA ALA A 359 -4.98 13.73 11.04
C ALA A 359 -4.18 12.41 11.13
N PRO A 360 -2.90 12.38 10.69
CA PRO A 360 -2.09 11.16 10.63
C PRO A 360 -1.61 10.67 12.00
N ALA A 361 -1.79 11.48 13.05
CA ALA A 361 -1.50 11.14 14.43
C ALA A 361 -2.59 11.70 15.35
N LEU A 362 -2.65 11.21 16.59
CA LEU A 362 -3.57 11.74 17.59
C LEU A 362 -3.35 13.25 17.78
N PRO A 363 -4.36 14.08 17.48
CA PRO A 363 -4.28 15.53 17.64
C PRO A 363 -4.00 15.93 19.08
N LYS A 364 -3.19 16.98 19.26
CA LYS A 364 -2.88 17.56 20.58
C LYS A 364 -3.16 19.05 20.55
N ARG A 365 -4.42 19.40 20.77
CA ARG A 365 -4.88 20.79 20.77
C ARG A 365 -4.82 21.39 22.16
N ASP A 366 -4.51 22.68 22.22
CA ASP A 366 -4.51 23.42 23.49
C ASP A 366 -5.87 23.35 24.18
N GLY A 367 -5.85 23.05 25.49
CA GLY A 367 -7.04 22.97 26.33
C GLY A 367 -7.91 21.71 26.18
N ILE A 368 -7.68 20.85 25.19
CA ILE A 368 -8.48 19.63 25.00
C ILE A 368 -7.79 18.44 25.68
N LYS A 369 -8.51 17.81 26.62
CA LYS A 369 -8.05 16.60 27.33
C LYS A 369 -8.85 15.34 27.00
N THR A 370 -9.98 15.52 26.33
CA THR A 370 -10.84 14.43 25.87
C THR A 370 -10.31 13.87 24.55
N TYR A 371 -10.70 12.63 24.26
CA TYR A 371 -10.40 12.01 22.98
C TYR A 371 -10.99 12.82 21.82
N GLU A 372 -10.18 13.07 20.80
CA GLU A 372 -10.63 13.63 19.53
C GLU A 372 -9.75 13.10 18.39
N GLN A 373 -10.37 12.87 17.24
CA GLN A 373 -9.71 12.79 15.94
C GLN A 373 -10.06 14.05 15.15
N LEU A 374 -9.17 14.47 14.26
CA LEU A 374 -9.42 15.61 13.38
C LEU A 374 -9.56 15.15 11.94
N LEU A 375 -10.57 15.70 11.28
CA LEU A 375 -10.86 15.50 9.87
C LEU A 375 -10.86 16.88 9.20
N CYS A 376 -9.98 17.08 8.23
CA CYS A 376 -9.95 18.28 7.40
C CYS A 376 -10.68 17.98 6.08
N PHE A 377 -11.56 18.86 5.64
CA PHE A 377 -12.29 18.71 4.38
C PHE A 377 -12.41 20.06 3.67
N TRP A 378 -12.74 20.02 2.38
CA TRP A 378 -13.01 21.25 1.63
C TRP A 378 -14.22 21.13 0.70
N THR A 379 -14.84 22.29 0.44
CA THR A 379 -15.95 22.48 -0.50
C THR A 379 -15.62 23.65 -1.44
N PRO A 380 -15.95 23.56 -2.73
CA PRO A 380 -15.77 24.64 -3.69
C PRO A 380 -16.81 25.74 -3.47
N GLU A 381 -16.73 26.81 -4.26
CA GLU A 381 -17.77 27.84 -4.30
C GLU A 381 -19.09 27.25 -4.83
N LEU A 382 -20.18 27.48 -4.10
CA LEU A 382 -21.51 26.98 -4.44
C LEU A 382 -22.52 28.12 -4.40
N GLY A 383 -22.94 28.61 -5.57
CA GLY A 383 -23.84 29.75 -5.68
C GLY A 383 -23.22 31.00 -5.05
N SER A 384 -23.84 31.51 -3.98
CA SER A 384 -23.32 32.65 -3.21
C SER A 384 -22.38 32.25 -2.06
N ASN A 385 -22.26 30.97 -1.75
CA ASN A 385 -21.39 30.48 -0.69
C ASN A 385 -19.93 30.42 -1.17
N PRO A 386 -18.97 31.00 -0.43
CA PRO A 386 -17.56 30.91 -0.78
C PRO A 386 -17.04 29.48 -0.62
N ALA A 387 -15.90 29.19 -1.26
CA ALA A 387 -15.18 27.95 -1.00
C ALA A 387 -14.78 27.91 0.47
N LYS A 388 -14.85 26.72 1.07
CA LYS A 388 -14.67 26.53 2.49
C LYS A 388 -13.72 25.38 2.76
N VAL A 389 -12.77 25.61 3.66
CA VAL A 389 -11.98 24.54 4.28
C VAL A 389 -12.37 24.45 5.75
N GLY A 390 -12.79 23.26 6.15
CA GLY A 390 -13.29 22.97 7.50
C GLY A 390 -12.40 21.96 8.20
N LEU A 391 -12.06 22.27 9.46
CA LEU A 391 -11.44 21.32 10.38
C LEU A 391 -12.52 20.87 11.37
N MET A 392 -12.84 19.58 11.39
CA MET A 392 -13.89 18.97 12.19
C MET A 392 -13.30 17.98 13.20
N THR A 393 -13.92 17.91 14.37
CA THR A 393 -13.62 16.90 15.40
C THR A 393 -14.50 15.65 15.22
N ILE A 394 -13.96 14.47 15.53
CA ILE A 394 -14.69 13.21 15.63
C ILE A 394 -14.38 12.62 17.00
N PRO A 395 -15.39 12.16 17.78
CA PRO A 395 -16.77 11.88 17.36
C PRO A 395 -17.77 13.04 17.47
N THR A 396 -17.42 14.18 18.09
CA THR A 396 -18.40 15.25 18.40
C THR A 396 -18.93 16.00 17.17
N LYS A 397 -18.28 15.88 16.01
CA LYS A 397 -18.65 16.53 14.73
C LYS A 397 -18.62 18.06 14.80
N GLU A 398 -17.96 18.63 15.81
CA GLU A 398 -17.84 20.08 15.96
C GLU A 398 -16.81 20.65 14.98
N ILE A 399 -17.19 21.74 14.31
CA ILE A 399 -16.26 22.48 13.46
C ILE A 399 -15.35 23.32 14.35
N VAL A 400 -14.09 22.93 14.40
CA VAL A 400 -13.01 23.62 15.10
C VAL A 400 -12.73 24.98 14.48
N ARG A 401 -12.47 24.94 13.17
CA ARG A 401 -11.94 26.06 12.42
C ARG A 401 -12.49 25.97 11.02
N THR A 402 -12.82 27.13 10.49
CA THR A 402 -13.26 27.29 9.11
C THR A 402 -12.43 28.40 8.48
N ARG A 403 -12.00 28.17 7.24
CA ARG A 403 -11.39 29.18 6.40
C ARG A 403 -12.21 29.33 5.12
N ASN A 404 -12.71 30.53 4.89
CA ASN A 404 -13.41 30.88 3.65
C ASN A 404 -12.40 31.42 2.64
N LEU A 405 -12.55 31.00 1.38
CA LEU A 405 -11.65 31.28 0.27
C LEU A 405 -12.48 31.72 -0.95
N PHE A 406 -11.87 32.50 -1.85
CA PHE A 406 -12.51 33.05 -3.04
C PHE A 406 -11.68 32.80 -4.29
N ASN A 407 -12.35 32.65 -5.43
CA ASN A 407 -11.80 32.31 -6.74
C ASN A 407 -10.94 31.02 -6.69
N VAL A 408 -11.47 29.97 -6.05
CA VAL A 408 -10.76 28.71 -5.85
C VAL A 408 -11.03 27.74 -6.99
N SER A 409 -9.98 27.15 -7.53
CA SER A 409 -10.05 26.10 -8.56
C SER A 409 -9.86 24.70 -7.96
N ASP A 410 -8.85 24.51 -7.12
CA ASP A 410 -8.58 23.23 -6.46
C ASP A 410 -7.94 23.45 -5.08
N VAL A 411 -8.07 22.46 -4.20
CA VAL A 411 -7.45 22.44 -2.87
C VAL A 411 -6.82 21.08 -2.61
N LYS A 412 -5.58 21.06 -2.14
CA LYS A 412 -4.90 19.87 -1.60
C LYS A 412 -4.59 20.04 -0.12
N LEU A 413 -4.83 18.98 0.64
CA LEU A 413 -4.68 18.97 2.10
C LEU A 413 -3.41 18.17 2.46
N HIS A 414 -2.42 18.84 3.06
CA HIS A 414 -1.15 18.23 3.43
C HIS A 414 -0.96 18.30 4.94
N TRP A 415 -1.12 17.16 5.61
CA TRP A 415 -0.90 17.02 7.04
C TRP A 415 0.57 16.82 7.39
N GLN A 416 1.02 17.45 8.48
CA GLN A 416 2.31 17.12 9.10
C GLN A 416 2.15 15.84 9.94
N SER A 417 3.20 15.00 9.98
CA SER A 417 3.13 13.63 10.50
C SER A 417 2.67 13.49 11.96
N ASP A 418 2.90 14.49 12.81
CA ASP A 418 2.46 14.52 14.21
C ASP A 418 1.15 15.31 14.41
N ALA A 419 0.41 15.54 13.31
CA ALA A 419 -0.80 16.35 13.25
C ALA A 419 -0.63 17.74 13.86
N ALA A 420 0.59 18.30 13.83
CA ALA A 420 0.87 19.62 14.40
C ALA A 420 0.39 20.76 13.50
N TYR A 421 0.42 20.53 12.19
CA TYR A 421 0.05 21.46 11.14
C TYR A 421 -0.76 20.75 10.05
N VAL A 422 -1.66 21.49 9.41
CA VAL A 422 -2.20 21.13 8.10
C VAL A 422 -2.01 22.30 7.15
N CYS A 423 -1.30 22.06 6.05
CA CYS A 423 -1.16 23.01 4.96
C CYS A 423 -2.29 22.75 3.97
N VAL A 424 -3.04 23.81 3.67
CA VAL A 424 -4.06 23.82 2.64
C VAL A 424 -3.46 24.54 1.45
N LYS A 425 -3.08 23.77 0.43
CA LYS A 425 -2.59 24.29 -0.85
C LYS A 425 -3.80 24.68 -1.70
N VAL A 426 -4.00 25.97 -1.91
CA VAL A 426 -5.17 26.52 -2.62
C VAL A 426 -4.73 27.05 -3.97
N ASP A 427 -5.18 26.42 -5.05
CA ASP A 427 -4.98 26.94 -6.40
C ASP A 427 -6.12 27.90 -6.74
N ARG A 428 -5.79 29.19 -6.86
CA ARG A 428 -6.74 30.28 -7.16
C ARG A 428 -6.64 30.69 -8.62
N HIS A 429 -7.77 31.06 -9.22
CA HIS A 429 -7.81 31.68 -10.53
C HIS A 429 -7.99 33.20 -10.41
N SER A 430 -7.48 33.94 -11.38
CA SER A 430 -7.80 35.36 -11.52
C SER A 430 -9.28 35.56 -11.89
N LYS A 431 -9.83 36.76 -11.65
CA LYS A 431 -11.24 37.07 -12.02
C LYS A 431 -11.55 36.82 -13.50
N SER A 432 -10.55 36.95 -14.37
CA SER A 432 -10.65 36.66 -15.81
C SER A 432 -10.49 35.18 -16.16
N LYS A 433 -10.16 34.32 -15.18
CA LYS A 433 -9.84 32.88 -15.31
C LYS A 433 -8.66 32.57 -16.25
N LYS A 434 -7.81 33.56 -16.53
CA LYS A 434 -6.69 33.42 -17.47
C LYS A 434 -5.37 33.01 -16.81
N SER A 435 -5.24 33.26 -15.52
CA SER A 435 -4.02 32.98 -14.75
C SER A 435 -4.36 32.28 -13.45
N MET A 436 -3.45 31.44 -13.01
CA MET A 436 -3.56 30.67 -11.77
C MET A 436 -2.47 31.10 -10.80
N ALA A 437 -2.78 31.17 -9.52
CA ALA A 437 -1.83 31.46 -8.46
C ALA A 437 -2.10 30.53 -7.27
N THR A 438 -1.05 29.98 -6.66
CA THR A 438 -1.20 29.12 -5.49
C THR A 438 -0.94 29.88 -4.20
N ASN A 439 -1.85 29.75 -3.24
CA ASN A 439 -1.69 30.23 -1.87
C ASN A 439 -1.58 29.05 -0.91
N LEU A 440 -0.75 29.18 0.12
CA LEU A 440 -0.64 28.19 1.19
C LEU A 440 -1.27 28.74 2.48
N GLU A 441 -2.28 28.05 2.99
CA GLU A 441 -2.95 28.40 4.24
C GLU A 441 -2.60 27.33 5.29
N ILE A 442 -1.74 27.67 6.24
CA ILE A 442 -1.20 26.75 7.25
C ILE A 442 -1.98 26.90 8.55
N PHE A 443 -2.66 25.84 8.97
CA PHE A 443 -3.38 25.78 10.23
C PHE A 443 -2.45 25.22 11.32
N ARG A 444 -2.29 25.95 12.41
CA ARG A 444 -1.45 25.53 13.54
C ARG A 444 -2.31 24.83 14.60
N VAL A 445 -2.41 23.51 14.49
CA VAL A 445 -3.39 22.70 15.24
C VAL A 445 -3.11 22.70 16.74
N ARG A 446 -1.84 22.73 17.15
CA ARG A 446 -1.46 22.70 18.57
C ARG A 446 -1.70 24.01 19.31
N GLU A 447 -1.86 25.11 18.58
CA GLU A 447 -2.02 26.44 19.16
C GLU A 447 -3.50 26.74 19.46
N LYS A 448 -3.73 27.54 20.50
CA LYS A 448 -5.08 27.91 20.94
C LYS A 448 -5.86 28.58 19.80
N GLY A 449 -7.05 28.04 19.52
CA GLY A 449 -7.95 28.57 18.49
C GLY A 449 -7.56 28.22 17.04
N VAL A 450 -6.52 27.40 16.84
CA VAL A 450 -6.02 26.95 15.54
C VAL A 450 -5.83 28.14 14.58
N PRO A 451 -4.86 29.03 14.86
CA PRO A 451 -4.57 30.16 14.00
C PRO A 451 -4.18 29.67 12.60
N VAL A 452 -4.55 30.46 11.60
CA VAL A 452 -4.28 30.20 10.19
C VAL A 452 -3.30 31.26 9.70
N GLU A 453 -2.14 30.82 9.26
CA GLU A 453 -1.12 31.65 8.65
C GLU A 453 -1.18 31.51 7.14
N VAL A 454 -1.17 32.64 6.43
CA VAL A 454 -1.07 32.66 4.97
C VAL A 454 0.38 32.82 4.60
N VAL A 455 0.95 31.81 3.97
CA VAL A 455 2.28 31.90 3.35
C VAL A 455 2.05 32.24 1.88
N GLU A 456 2.32 33.48 1.52
CA GLU A 456 2.28 33.91 0.13
C GLU A 456 3.45 33.27 -0.64
N ASN A 457 3.14 32.63 -1.76
CA ASN A 457 4.16 32.13 -2.68
C ASN A 457 4.93 33.34 -3.24
N LEU A 458 6.24 33.38 -3.02
CA LEU A 458 7.10 34.52 -3.35
C LEU A 458 7.09 34.91 -4.83
N SER A 459 6.77 33.98 -5.74
CA SER A 459 6.74 34.28 -7.17
C SER A 459 5.40 34.80 -7.68
N GLY A 460 4.31 34.68 -6.91
CA GLY A 460 2.95 35.20 -7.22
C GLY A 460 2.31 34.73 -8.54
N LYS A 461 3.05 34.01 -9.39
CA LYS A 461 2.71 33.61 -10.75
C LYS A 461 2.92 32.13 -11.02
N ASP A 462 3.76 31.45 -10.23
CA ASP A 462 4.04 30.04 -10.46
C ASP A 462 3.09 29.14 -9.66
N ALA A 463 2.66 28.06 -10.30
CA ALA A 463 1.83 27.05 -9.67
C ALA A 463 2.71 26.13 -8.81
N VAL A 464 2.27 25.84 -7.58
CA VAL A 464 2.94 24.81 -6.77
C VAL A 464 2.52 23.45 -7.31
N ILE A 465 3.49 22.64 -7.73
CA ILE A 465 3.24 21.29 -8.27
C ILE A 465 3.48 20.20 -7.23
N ASN A 466 4.34 20.46 -6.23
CA ASN A 466 4.62 19.50 -5.16
C ASN A 466 4.87 20.23 -3.83
N PHE A 467 4.48 19.60 -2.72
CA PHE A 467 4.61 20.12 -1.36
C PHE A 467 4.87 18.96 -0.41
N ALA A 468 5.88 19.08 0.45
CA ALA A 468 6.16 18.06 1.46
C ALA A 468 6.60 18.67 2.80
N TRP A 469 5.90 18.27 3.87
CA TRP A 469 6.30 18.55 5.24
C TRP A 469 7.50 17.68 5.66
N GLU A 470 8.36 18.25 6.48
CA GLU A 470 9.35 17.49 7.23
C GLU A 470 8.66 16.55 8.25
N PRO A 471 8.93 15.24 8.21
CA PRO A 471 8.46 14.29 9.21
C PRO A 471 8.94 14.69 10.61
N LYS A 472 8.00 14.75 11.57
CA LYS A 472 8.25 15.12 12.98
C LYS A 472 8.91 16.49 13.16
N GLY A 473 8.91 17.31 12.12
CA GLY A 473 9.48 18.64 12.10
C GLY A 473 8.46 19.72 11.82
N ASN A 474 8.96 20.94 11.63
CA ASN A 474 8.18 22.14 11.33
C ASN A 474 8.72 22.88 10.11
N ARG A 475 9.46 22.21 9.23
CA ARG A 475 9.96 22.77 7.97
C ARG A 475 9.21 22.12 6.81
N PHE A 476 9.21 22.77 5.66
CA PHE A 476 8.65 22.19 4.45
C PHE A 476 9.37 22.68 3.21
N VAL A 477 9.24 21.91 2.15
CA VAL A 477 9.75 22.23 0.81
C VAL A 477 8.58 22.20 -0.16
N LEU A 478 8.62 23.09 -1.14
CA LEU A 478 7.69 23.09 -2.25
C LEU A 478 8.44 23.21 -3.57
N ILE A 479 7.84 22.66 -4.62
CA ILE A 479 8.30 22.81 -5.99
C ILE A 479 7.25 23.61 -6.76
N THR A 480 7.69 24.67 -7.42
CA THR A 480 6.86 25.47 -8.32
C THR A 480 7.24 25.22 -9.77
N ALA A 481 6.26 25.37 -10.65
CA ALA A 481 6.45 25.37 -12.09
C ALA A 481 5.81 26.64 -12.67
N GLY A 482 6.51 27.28 -13.60
CA GLY A 482 5.95 28.38 -14.37
C GLY A 482 4.75 27.94 -15.23
N GLU A 483 3.97 28.90 -15.72
CA GLU A 483 2.87 28.61 -16.65
C GLU A 483 3.38 27.85 -17.88
N ILE A 484 2.70 26.75 -18.23
CA ILE A 484 2.99 25.99 -19.45
C ILE A 484 2.47 26.79 -20.65
N PRO A 485 3.32 27.28 -21.57
CA PRO A 485 2.84 27.89 -22.79
C PRO A 485 2.06 26.84 -23.59
N ALA A 486 0.82 27.14 -23.99
CA ALA A 486 -0.13 26.19 -24.62
C ALA A 486 0.36 25.53 -25.94
N GLN A 487 1.56 25.89 -26.43
CA GLN A 487 2.16 25.38 -27.67
C GLN A 487 3.59 24.83 -27.49
N SER A 488 4.11 24.73 -26.26
CA SER A 488 5.45 24.18 -26.00
C SER A 488 5.38 22.68 -25.69
N ALA A 489 6.16 21.87 -26.41
CA ALA A 489 6.40 20.47 -26.07
C ALA A 489 7.44 20.29 -24.95
N VAL A 490 8.13 21.36 -24.55
CA VAL A 490 9.13 21.35 -23.47
C VAL A 490 8.45 21.73 -22.16
N PRO A 491 8.53 20.88 -21.11
CA PRO A 491 8.03 21.21 -19.78
C PRO A 491 8.69 22.48 -19.22
N PRO A 492 7.95 23.32 -18.48
CA PRO A 492 8.54 24.51 -17.87
C PRO A 492 9.61 24.09 -16.84
N LYS A 493 10.66 24.91 -16.75
CA LYS A 493 11.63 24.79 -15.66
C LYS A 493 10.93 24.96 -14.32
N THR A 494 11.36 24.18 -13.34
CA THR A 494 10.84 24.21 -11.98
C THR A 494 11.78 24.99 -11.06
N ALA A 495 11.25 25.43 -9.93
CA ALA A 495 12.02 26.02 -8.84
C ALA A 495 11.69 25.31 -7.52
N VAL A 496 12.71 25.13 -6.69
CA VAL A 496 12.60 24.48 -5.38
C VAL A 496 12.71 25.55 -4.30
N LEU A 497 11.70 25.65 -3.44
CA LEU A 497 11.66 26.67 -2.38
C LEU A 497 11.63 25.99 -1.01
N PHE A 498 12.52 26.44 -0.13
CA PHE A 498 12.68 25.91 1.23
C PHE A 498 12.09 26.90 2.25
N PHE A 499 11.32 26.39 3.22
CA PHE A 499 10.68 27.19 4.26
C PHE A 499 10.96 26.65 5.66
N ALA A 500 11.16 27.57 6.61
CA ALA A 500 11.27 27.28 8.03
C ALA A 500 10.65 28.40 8.88
N PRO A 501 10.19 28.09 10.10
CA PRO A 501 9.69 29.10 11.02
C PRO A 501 10.83 29.93 11.60
N GLU A 502 10.52 31.18 11.89
CA GLU A 502 11.39 32.08 12.67
C GLU A 502 11.65 31.51 14.07
N LYS A 503 12.87 31.73 14.56
CA LYS A 503 13.26 31.47 15.95
C LYS A 503 12.70 32.57 16.84
N ILE A 504 11.71 32.25 17.67
CA ILE A 504 11.21 33.16 18.70
C ILE A 504 11.82 32.82 20.06
N LYS A 505 12.24 33.86 20.81
CA LYS A 505 12.71 33.71 22.20
C LYS A 505 11.61 33.09 23.07
N GLY A 506 11.95 32.05 23.82
CA GLY A 506 10.99 31.33 24.68
C GLY A 506 10.36 30.08 24.06
N GLY A 507 10.80 29.65 22.87
CA GLY A 507 10.43 28.35 22.30
C GLY A 507 9.07 28.30 21.59
N ALA A 508 8.41 29.44 21.40
CA ALA A 508 7.25 29.56 20.53
C ALA A 508 7.64 29.39 19.06
N VAL A 509 6.73 28.89 18.22
CA VAL A 509 6.96 28.74 16.79
C VAL A 509 6.64 30.06 16.09
N GLY A 510 7.65 30.67 15.44
CA GLY A 510 7.46 31.89 14.68
C GLY A 510 6.76 31.71 13.33
N ASN A 511 6.63 32.79 12.58
CA ASN A 511 6.01 32.75 11.26
C ASN A 511 6.90 31.96 10.29
N PHE A 512 6.29 31.26 9.34
CA PHE A 512 7.00 30.56 8.29
C PHE A 512 7.61 31.56 7.32
N ARG A 513 8.92 31.44 7.12
CA ARG A 513 9.68 32.28 6.21
C ARG A 513 10.40 31.43 5.19
N HIS A 514 10.58 32.04 4.03
CA HIS A 514 11.37 31.49 2.97
C HIS A 514 12.86 31.56 3.32
N ILE A 515 13.57 30.45 3.11
CA ILE A 515 15.01 30.33 3.31
C ILE A 515 15.73 30.65 2.01
N ARG A 516 15.44 29.88 0.95
CA ARG A 516 16.17 29.90 -0.32
C ARG A 516 15.32 29.32 -1.45
N THR A 517 15.47 29.91 -2.64
CA THR A 517 14.93 29.40 -3.91
C THR A 517 16.09 28.84 -4.74
N ILE A 518 15.88 27.67 -5.34
CA ILE A 518 16.77 27.09 -6.35
C ILE A 518 16.01 27.07 -7.67
N ASP A 519 16.31 28.03 -8.55
CA ASP A 519 15.64 28.22 -9.82
C ASP A 519 16.22 27.34 -10.96
N LYS A 520 15.47 27.25 -12.07
CA LYS A 520 15.90 26.64 -13.35
C LYS A 520 16.24 25.15 -13.26
N LYS A 521 15.62 24.43 -12.32
CA LYS A 521 15.70 22.97 -12.18
C LYS A 521 14.66 22.27 -13.05
N ASN A 522 14.67 20.93 -13.01
CA ASN A 522 13.64 20.05 -13.59
C ASN A 522 12.96 19.18 -12.51
N SER A 523 13.29 19.42 -11.24
CA SER A 523 12.83 18.63 -10.11
C SER A 523 11.31 18.62 -10.01
N ASN A 524 10.74 17.46 -9.68
CA ASN A 524 9.30 17.25 -9.54
C ASN A 524 8.92 16.47 -8.28
N ALA A 525 9.89 15.93 -7.55
CA ALA A 525 9.65 15.09 -6.38
C ALA A 525 10.48 15.53 -5.16
N ILE A 526 9.91 15.37 -3.97
CA ILE A 526 10.51 15.72 -2.68
C ILE A 526 10.40 14.52 -1.75
N TYR A 527 11.52 14.00 -1.27
CA TYR A 527 11.58 12.84 -0.37
C TYR A 527 12.36 13.21 0.90
N TRP A 528 11.63 13.38 2.00
CA TRP A 528 12.23 13.64 3.30
C TRP A 528 12.71 12.35 3.98
N SER A 529 13.83 12.45 4.69
CA SER A 529 14.21 11.45 5.66
C SER A 529 13.10 11.25 6.72
N PRO A 530 12.74 10.02 7.10
CA PRO A 530 11.74 9.74 8.13
C PRO A 530 12.09 10.31 9.52
N LYS A 531 13.35 10.72 9.73
CA LYS A 531 13.81 11.41 10.95
C LYS A 531 13.84 12.93 10.83
N GLY A 532 13.46 13.47 9.66
CA GLY A 532 13.61 14.89 9.33
C GLY A 532 15.05 15.25 8.98
N ARG A 533 15.37 16.54 9.04
CA ARG A 533 16.67 17.17 8.72
C ARG A 533 17.12 17.08 7.26
N PHE A 534 17.16 15.88 6.69
CA PHE A 534 17.63 15.62 5.34
C PHE A 534 16.48 15.47 4.35
N VAL A 535 16.65 15.99 3.14
CA VAL A 535 15.68 15.88 2.05
C VAL A 535 16.38 15.65 0.72
N VAL A 536 15.87 14.72 -0.08
CA VAL A 536 16.26 14.53 -1.48
C VAL A 536 15.23 15.22 -2.36
N VAL A 537 15.70 16.11 -3.22
CA VAL A 537 14.89 16.75 -4.25
C VAL A 537 15.33 16.17 -5.59
N ALA A 538 14.38 15.58 -6.32
CA ALA A 538 14.69 14.74 -7.46
C ALA A 538 13.84 15.08 -8.68
N THR A 539 14.38 14.72 -9.85
CA THR A 539 13.62 14.64 -11.10
C THR A 539 13.32 13.19 -11.42
N LEU A 540 12.06 12.77 -11.27
CA LEU A 540 11.61 11.41 -11.57
C LEU A 540 10.91 11.32 -12.92
N GLN A 541 10.93 10.15 -13.53
CA GLN A 541 10.16 9.81 -14.74
C GLN A 541 10.41 10.77 -15.92
N SER A 542 11.63 11.30 -16.02
CA SER A 542 12.09 12.14 -17.12
C SER A 542 13.21 11.43 -17.88
N GLN A 543 13.13 11.43 -19.21
CA GLN A 543 14.16 10.83 -20.06
C GLN A 543 15.41 11.71 -20.21
N GLN A 544 15.29 13.01 -19.90
CA GLN A 544 16.35 14.00 -20.12
C GLN A 544 16.99 14.51 -18.83
N SER A 545 16.38 14.24 -17.67
CA SER A 545 16.87 14.76 -16.39
C SER A 545 16.57 13.76 -15.30
N PHE A 546 17.59 13.48 -14.51
CA PHE A 546 17.60 12.41 -13.52
C PHE A 546 18.51 12.81 -12.33
N ASP A 547 18.55 14.11 -12.06
CA ASP A 547 19.31 14.72 -10.98
C ASP A 547 18.65 14.49 -9.62
N LEU A 548 19.50 14.22 -8.63
CA LEU A 548 19.17 13.98 -7.24
C LEU A 548 19.98 14.95 -6.38
N ASP A 549 19.34 15.96 -5.80
CA ASP A 549 20.00 16.90 -4.90
C ASP A 549 19.73 16.53 -3.44
N PHE A 550 20.80 16.26 -2.68
CA PHE A 550 20.76 15.93 -1.25
C PHE A 550 20.96 17.18 -0.41
N TRP A 551 19.98 17.54 0.41
CA TRP A 551 20.00 18.76 1.23
C TRP A 551 19.97 18.43 2.73
N ASP A 552 20.77 19.16 3.51
CA ASP A 552 20.69 19.22 4.98
C ASP A 552 20.12 20.57 5.41
N LEU A 553 19.02 20.57 6.17
CA LEU A 553 18.39 21.79 6.68
C LEU A 553 18.86 22.18 8.10
N SER A 554 19.72 21.38 8.73
CA SER A 554 20.30 21.65 10.05
C SER A 554 21.83 21.54 10.02
N PHE A 555 22.46 21.96 8.93
CA PHE A 555 23.90 21.87 8.79
C PHE A 555 24.63 22.79 9.79
N GLU A 556 25.63 22.27 10.49
CA GLU A 556 26.40 23.05 11.46
C GLU A 556 27.52 23.81 10.74
N LYS A 557 27.22 25.02 10.25
CA LYS A 557 28.25 25.91 9.68
C LYS A 557 29.15 26.50 10.78
N PRO A 558 30.47 26.71 10.51
CA PRO A 558 31.33 27.54 11.34
C PRO A 558 30.69 28.91 11.59
N LYS A 559 30.98 29.54 12.74
CA LYS A 559 30.33 30.80 13.14
C LYS A 559 30.51 31.92 12.11
N ASP A 560 31.62 31.89 11.38
CA ASP A 560 32.04 32.93 10.44
C ASP A 560 31.34 32.82 9.07
N GLU A 561 30.72 31.67 8.77
CA GLU A 561 30.02 31.39 7.50
C GLU A 561 28.48 31.40 7.64
N LYS A 562 27.96 31.74 8.82
CA LYS A 562 26.50 31.81 9.03
C LYS A 562 25.93 33.09 8.44
N ASP A 563 25.22 32.94 7.32
CA ASP A 563 24.38 33.98 6.73
C ASP A 563 23.50 34.65 7.79
N GLU A 564 23.50 35.98 7.85
CA GLU A 564 22.72 36.71 8.86
C GLU A 564 21.22 36.40 8.79
N LYS A 565 20.69 36.15 7.58
CA LYS A 565 19.28 35.74 7.38
C LYS A 565 18.97 34.35 7.92
N GLU A 566 19.93 33.43 7.96
CA GLU A 566 19.76 32.07 8.51
C GLU A 566 19.84 32.06 10.05
N LYS A 567 20.43 33.10 10.68
CA LYS A 567 20.54 33.19 12.15
C LYS A 567 19.16 33.26 12.81
N ASP A 568 18.22 33.96 12.18
CA ASP A 568 16.87 34.20 12.71
C ASP A 568 15.87 33.06 12.40
N LEU A 569 16.25 32.09 11.57
CA LEU A 569 15.40 30.97 11.15
C LEU A 569 15.79 29.68 11.84
N ASN A 570 14.83 28.77 12.04
CA ASN A 570 15.10 27.43 12.58
C ASN A 570 15.62 26.44 11.52
N ALA A 571 16.54 26.90 10.67
CA ALA A 571 17.17 26.09 9.64
C ALA A 571 18.54 26.68 9.24
N THR A 572 19.43 25.81 8.78
CA THR A 572 20.71 26.16 8.15
C THR A 572 20.86 25.23 6.96
N LEU A 573 20.58 25.76 5.77
CA LEU A 573 20.45 24.98 4.54
C LEU A 573 21.82 24.81 3.88
N GLN A 574 22.13 23.56 3.51
CA GLN A 574 23.32 23.19 2.77
C GLN A 574 23.00 22.11 1.74
N LEU A 575 23.48 22.29 0.49
CA LEU A 575 23.53 21.22 -0.50
C LEU A 575 24.73 20.33 -0.15
N MET A 576 24.47 19.05 0.08
CA MET A 576 25.48 18.07 0.49
C MET A 576 26.12 17.40 -0.73
N ALA A 577 25.30 16.93 -1.66
CA ALA A 577 25.73 16.29 -2.88
C ALA A 577 24.65 16.42 -3.97
N THR A 578 25.09 16.32 -5.21
CA THR A 578 24.23 16.08 -6.37
C THR A 578 24.66 14.77 -6.99
N ALA A 579 23.71 13.85 -7.19
CA ALA A 579 23.92 12.56 -7.84
C ALA A 579 22.98 12.42 -9.04
N GLU A 580 23.23 11.40 -9.85
CA GLU A 580 22.44 11.10 -11.05
C GLU A 580 22.09 9.61 -11.05
N HIS A 581 20.85 9.28 -11.44
CA HIS A 581 20.42 7.90 -11.67
C HIS A 581 19.47 7.86 -12.87
N TYR A 582 20.03 7.49 -14.02
CA TYR A 582 19.27 7.40 -15.27
C TYR A 582 18.05 6.50 -15.12
N GLY A 583 16.90 6.94 -15.65
CA GLY A 583 15.67 6.16 -15.58
C GLY A 583 15.07 6.04 -14.18
N VAL A 584 15.48 6.84 -13.20
CA VAL A 584 14.88 6.77 -11.86
C VAL A 584 13.36 6.98 -11.89
N THR A 585 12.64 6.02 -11.32
CA THR A 585 11.17 6.00 -11.24
C THR A 585 10.67 6.28 -9.84
N ASP A 586 11.38 5.79 -8.82
CA ASP A 586 10.97 5.81 -7.42
C ASP A 586 12.17 6.03 -6.50
N ILE A 587 11.95 6.67 -5.35
CA ILE A 587 12.94 6.92 -4.30
C ILE A 587 12.33 6.53 -2.96
N GLU A 588 13.08 5.76 -2.19
CA GLU A 588 12.65 5.19 -0.92
C GLU A 588 13.71 5.40 0.16
N TRP A 589 13.36 6.14 1.20
CA TRP A 589 14.19 6.27 2.39
C TRP A 589 14.03 5.06 3.30
N ASP A 590 15.12 4.62 3.91
CA ASP A 590 15.04 3.62 4.95
C ASP A 590 14.37 4.20 6.22
N PRO A 591 13.75 3.36 7.08
CA PRO A 591 12.99 3.84 8.25
C PRO A 591 13.85 4.54 9.31
N THR A 592 15.17 4.35 9.27
CA THR A 592 16.11 5.01 10.17
C THR A 592 16.59 6.35 9.64
N GLY A 593 16.46 6.61 8.34
CA GLY A 593 16.84 7.86 7.69
C GLY A 593 18.34 7.97 7.40
N ARG A 594 19.05 6.84 7.34
CA ARG A 594 20.49 6.71 7.05
C ARG A 594 20.78 6.44 5.57
N TYR A 595 19.86 5.77 4.89
CA TYR A 595 20.04 5.28 3.52
C TYR A 595 18.88 5.71 2.63
N VAL A 596 19.21 5.96 1.36
CA VAL A 596 18.25 6.29 0.31
C VAL A 596 18.43 5.30 -0.83
N ALA A 597 17.39 4.54 -1.14
CA ALA A 597 17.36 3.70 -2.32
C ALA A 597 16.65 4.46 -3.45
N THR A 598 17.20 4.41 -4.64
CA THR A 598 16.58 4.93 -5.86
C THR A 598 16.43 3.80 -6.84
N VAL A 599 15.31 3.74 -7.55
CA VAL A 599 14.91 2.56 -8.34
C VAL A 599 14.62 2.97 -9.76
N ALA A 600 15.15 2.20 -10.72
CA ALA A 600 14.75 2.26 -12.13
C ALA A 600 13.85 1.05 -12.44
N SER A 601 12.52 1.26 -12.41
CA SER A 601 11.54 0.19 -12.46
C SER A 601 11.14 -0.26 -13.87
N ALA A 602 11.19 -1.58 -14.08
CA ALA A 602 10.67 -2.32 -15.22
C ALA A 602 9.16 -2.15 -15.43
N PHE A 603 8.41 -1.71 -14.42
CA PHE A 603 6.99 -1.36 -14.57
C PHE A 603 6.78 -0.07 -15.37
N ARG A 604 7.82 0.76 -15.53
CA ARG A 604 7.75 2.04 -16.25
C ARG A 604 8.51 2.02 -17.57
N HIS A 605 9.71 1.44 -17.60
CA HIS A 605 10.53 1.31 -18.81
C HIS A 605 11.45 0.11 -18.72
N HIS A 606 11.96 -0.35 -19.87
CA HIS A 606 12.79 -1.56 -19.97
C HIS A 606 14.30 -1.31 -19.97
N MET A 607 14.74 -0.05 -19.99
CA MET A 607 16.16 0.31 -20.07
C MET A 607 16.77 0.42 -18.68
N GLU A 608 18.00 -0.08 -18.50
CA GLU A 608 18.85 0.12 -17.31
C GLU A 608 18.13 -0.09 -15.98
N ASN A 609 17.33 -1.16 -15.87
CA ASN A 609 16.62 -1.46 -14.63
C ASN A 609 17.60 -1.89 -13.53
N GLY A 610 17.31 -1.48 -12.29
CA GLY A 610 18.17 -1.70 -11.15
C GLY A 610 17.86 -0.74 -10.00
N TYR A 611 18.80 -0.64 -9.06
CA TYR A 611 18.71 0.33 -7.99
C TYR A 611 20.09 0.88 -7.59
N HIS A 612 20.12 2.13 -7.14
CA HIS A 612 21.27 2.73 -6.48
C HIS A 612 20.95 2.97 -5.00
N MET A 613 21.93 2.69 -4.14
CA MET A 613 21.87 2.92 -2.71
C MET A 613 22.83 4.04 -2.35
N TYR A 614 22.31 5.11 -1.75
CA TYR A 614 23.08 6.23 -1.25
C TYR A 614 23.00 6.29 0.28
N ASP A 615 24.00 6.89 0.91
CA ASP A 615 23.85 7.38 2.27
C ASP A 615 23.00 8.68 2.31
N PHE A 616 22.65 9.14 3.51
CA PHE A 616 21.85 10.35 3.70
C PHE A 616 22.53 11.64 3.21
N LYS A 617 23.85 11.63 2.94
CA LYS A 617 24.62 12.77 2.42
C LYS A 617 24.72 12.75 0.89
N GLY A 618 24.34 11.65 0.25
CA GLY A 618 24.38 11.46 -1.20
C GLY A 618 25.64 10.73 -1.70
N THR A 619 26.43 10.13 -0.81
CA THR A 619 27.53 9.23 -1.21
C THR A 619 26.93 7.92 -1.73
N LEU A 620 27.25 7.55 -2.96
CA LEU A 620 26.85 6.26 -3.55
C LEU A 620 27.57 5.13 -2.81
N LEU A 621 26.79 4.22 -2.22
CA LEU A 621 27.30 3.05 -1.51
C LEU A 621 27.31 1.82 -2.41
N ARG A 622 26.28 1.68 -3.25
CA ARG A 622 26.11 0.52 -4.12
C ARG A 622 25.23 0.86 -5.32
N GLU A 623 25.55 0.31 -6.47
CA GLU A 623 24.68 0.24 -7.64
C GLU A 623 24.57 -1.21 -8.09
N GLU A 624 23.37 -1.64 -8.44
CA GLU A 624 23.13 -3.01 -8.93
C GLU A 624 22.14 -2.97 -10.09
N ALA A 625 22.66 -3.20 -11.29
CA ALA A 625 21.84 -3.43 -12.47
C ALA A 625 21.20 -4.83 -12.36
N THR A 626 19.88 -4.89 -12.53
CA THR A 626 19.13 -6.14 -12.48
C THR A 626 18.07 -6.14 -13.57
N GLU A 627 18.09 -7.17 -14.42
CA GLU A 627 17.10 -7.29 -15.49
C GLU A 627 15.68 -7.39 -14.91
N ARG A 628 14.74 -6.66 -15.52
CA ARG A 628 13.32 -6.63 -15.10
C ARG A 628 13.15 -6.32 -13.60
N PHE A 629 13.98 -5.44 -13.04
CA PHE A 629 13.82 -4.98 -11.66
C PHE A 629 12.53 -4.16 -11.51
N LYS A 630 11.60 -4.61 -10.67
CA LYS A 630 10.24 -4.04 -10.58
C LYS A 630 10.08 -3.11 -9.38
N GLN A 631 10.48 -3.53 -8.18
CA GLN A 631 10.27 -2.77 -6.94
C GLN A 631 11.40 -2.99 -5.93
N LEU A 632 11.72 -1.94 -5.17
CA LEU A 632 12.45 -2.01 -3.90
C LEU A 632 11.65 -1.23 -2.88
N ILE A 633 11.29 -1.85 -1.76
CA ILE A 633 10.55 -1.18 -0.68
C ILE A 633 11.17 -1.53 0.66
N TRP A 634 11.56 -0.53 1.43
CA TRP A 634 12.05 -0.73 2.79
C TRP A 634 10.94 -1.24 3.71
N ARG A 635 11.29 -2.20 4.57
CA ARG A 635 10.39 -2.72 5.61
C ARG A 635 10.20 -1.67 6.69
N PRO A 636 8.97 -1.13 6.90
CA PRO A 636 8.73 -0.12 7.92
C PRO A 636 9.06 -0.62 9.32
N ARG A 637 9.37 0.31 10.24
CA ARG A 637 9.59 0.01 11.65
C ARG A 637 8.44 0.59 12.49
N PRO A 638 7.90 -0.18 13.46
CA PRO A 638 6.98 0.37 14.43
C PRO A 638 7.63 1.50 15.24
N PRO A 639 6.83 2.34 15.92
CA PRO A 639 7.33 3.31 16.87
C PRO A 639 8.27 2.68 17.91
N THR A 640 9.32 3.41 18.28
CA THR A 640 10.28 2.95 19.30
C THR A 640 9.57 2.69 20.63
N LEU A 641 10.00 1.63 21.31
CA LEU A 641 9.55 1.29 22.67
C LEU A 641 10.26 2.10 23.74
N LEU A 642 11.34 2.82 23.38
CA LEU A 642 12.12 3.63 24.30
C LEU A 642 11.30 4.83 24.81
N SER A 643 11.33 5.02 26.11
CA SER A 643 10.79 6.20 26.78
C SER A 643 11.52 7.48 26.32
N LYS A 644 10.93 8.64 26.62
CA LYS A 644 11.57 9.92 26.25
C LYS A 644 12.85 10.16 27.04
N GLU A 645 12.87 9.66 28.28
CA GLU A 645 13.98 9.73 29.21
C GLU A 645 15.16 8.89 28.70
N GLU A 646 14.92 7.64 28.30
CA GLU A 646 15.95 6.77 27.70
C GLU A 646 16.49 7.36 26.39
N GLN A 647 15.62 7.91 25.54
CA GLN A 647 16.06 8.58 24.31
C GLN A 647 16.94 9.80 24.61
N ALA A 648 16.64 10.56 25.67
CA ALA A 648 17.44 11.69 26.08
C ALA A 648 18.80 11.24 26.64
N GLU A 649 18.83 10.15 27.41
CA GLU A 649 20.07 9.56 27.93
C GLU A 649 20.97 9.03 26.81
N ILE A 650 20.42 8.33 25.81
CA ILE A 650 21.17 7.86 24.64
C ILE A 650 21.81 9.05 23.90
N ARG A 651 21.07 10.15 23.70
CA ARG A 651 21.61 11.35 23.06
C ARG A 651 22.74 11.99 23.87
N LYS A 652 22.64 11.98 25.20
CA LYS A 652 23.70 12.49 26.09
C LYS A 652 24.98 11.66 26.00
N ASN A 653 24.84 10.34 25.87
CA ASN A 653 25.95 9.39 25.85
C ASN A 653 26.38 8.98 24.42
N LEU A 654 25.91 9.68 23.38
CA LEU A 654 26.08 9.30 21.98
C LEU A 654 27.54 9.10 21.57
N ARG A 655 28.46 9.90 22.11
CA ARG A 655 29.92 9.77 21.83
C ARG A 655 30.48 8.42 22.26
N ASN A 656 30.00 7.86 23.38
CA ASN A 656 30.45 6.57 23.87
C ASN A 656 29.97 5.44 22.95
N TYR A 657 28.71 5.52 22.52
CA TYR A 657 28.14 4.56 21.57
C TYR A 657 28.79 4.66 20.19
N SER A 658 29.09 5.87 19.70
CA SER A 658 29.78 6.09 18.42
C SER A 658 31.08 5.32 18.37
N ARG A 659 31.95 5.49 19.38
CA ARG A 659 33.24 4.79 19.43
C ARG A 659 33.09 3.27 19.36
N VAL A 660 32.11 2.70 20.07
CA VAL A 660 31.84 1.26 20.04
C VAL A 660 31.40 0.81 18.64
N PHE A 661 30.55 1.58 17.97
CA PHE A 661 30.12 1.26 16.60
C PHE A 661 31.26 1.41 15.58
N ASP A 662 32.09 2.44 15.72
CA ASP A 662 33.25 2.67 14.85
C ASP A 662 34.25 1.51 14.97
N GLU A 663 34.53 1.04 16.21
CA GLU A 663 35.35 -0.14 16.46
C GLU A 663 34.76 -1.42 15.85
N GLN A 664 33.44 -1.62 15.96
CA GLN A 664 32.75 -2.78 15.38
C GLN A 664 32.76 -2.76 13.85
N ASP A 665 32.50 -1.60 13.24
CA ASP A 665 32.51 -1.42 11.79
C ASP A 665 33.93 -1.64 11.22
N LEU A 666 34.96 -1.13 11.88
CA LEU A 666 36.36 -1.35 11.50
C LEU A 666 36.74 -2.85 11.59
N ALA A 667 36.35 -3.52 12.67
CA ALA A 667 36.62 -4.95 12.85
C ALA A 667 35.96 -5.81 11.76
N LYS A 668 34.74 -5.46 11.34
CA LYS A 668 34.04 -6.12 10.23
C LYS A 668 34.73 -5.90 8.90
N LYS A 669 35.07 -4.65 8.57
CA LYS A 669 35.79 -4.30 7.33
C LYS A 669 37.10 -5.08 7.22
N ASN A 670 37.86 -5.14 8.32
CA ASN A 670 39.11 -5.91 8.38
C ASN A 670 38.89 -7.42 8.20
N THR A 671 37.83 -7.97 8.78
CA THR A 671 37.49 -9.40 8.65
C THR A 671 37.05 -9.77 7.23
N ALA A 672 36.20 -8.94 6.62
CA ALA A 672 35.75 -9.10 5.23
C ALA A 672 36.94 -9.04 4.26
N ASN A 673 37.80 -8.03 4.41
CA ASN A 673 39.02 -7.90 3.62
C ASN A 673 39.93 -9.12 3.76
N ARG A 674 40.10 -9.65 4.98
CA ARG A 674 40.91 -10.85 5.22
C ARG A 674 40.35 -12.08 4.50
N GLN A 675 39.04 -12.28 4.53
CA GLN A 675 38.40 -13.41 3.84
C GLN A 675 38.58 -13.33 2.31
N VAL A 676 38.46 -12.14 1.72
CA VAL A 676 38.70 -11.93 0.29
C VAL A 676 40.16 -12.25 -0.06
N VAL A 677 41.11 -11.78 0.76
CA VAL A 677 42.54 -12.05 0.56
C VAL A 677 42.85 -13.55 0.70
N GLU A 678 42.28 -14.23 1.71
CA GLU A 678 42.43 -15.67 1.89
C GLU A 678 41.82 -16.47 0.73
N ALA A 679 40.64 -16.09 0.23
CA ALA A 679 40.00 -16.71 -0.92
C ALA A 679 40.84 -16.52 -2.21
N ARG A 680 41.35 -15.31 -2.45
CA ARG A 680 42.28 -15.04 -3.57
C ARG A 680 43.56 -15.88 -3.45
N ARG A 681 44.14 -15.95 -2.25
CA ARG A 681 45.33 -16.79 -1.99
C ARG A 681 45.04 -18.26 -2.23
N ARG A 682 43.89 -18.76 -1.80
CA ARG A 682 43.47 -20.15 -2.03
C ARG A 682 43.25 -20.44 -3.52
N ALA A 683 42.54 -19.58 -4.24
CA ALA A 683 42.32 -19.74 -5.68
C ALA A 683 43.65 -19.73 -6.45
N LEU A 684 44.58 -18.84 -6.07
CA LEU A 684 45.93 -18.82 -6.63
C LEU A 684 46.69 -20.10 -6.33
N GLN A 685 46.60 -20.63 -5.10
CA GLN A 685 47.24 -21.90 -4.73
C GLN A 685 46.63 -23.09 -5.49
N GLU A 686 45.30 -23.15 -5.63
CA GLU A 686 44.61 -24.18 -6.42
C GLU A 686 45.05 -24.13 -7.89
N TRP A 687 45.15 -22.93 -8.47
CA TRP A 687 45.66 -22.73 -9.83
C TRP A 687 47.12 -23.16 -9.99
N LEU A 688 47.99 -22.78 -9.04
CA LEU A 688 49.40 -23.18 -9.05
C LEU A 688 49.57 -24.69 -8.91
N ALA A 689 48.83 -25.33 -8.01
CA ALA A 689 48.84 -26.78 -7.82
C ALA A 689 48.31 -27.52 -9.06
N TRP A 690 47.23 -27.02 -9.67
CA TRP A 690 46.74 -27.55 -10.93
C TRP A 690 47.81 -27.45 -12.03
N ARG A 691 48.44 -26.27 -12.19
CA ARG A 691 49.49 -26.04 -13.17
C ARG A 691 50.67 -26.99 -12.96
N GLU A 692 51.09 -27.19 -11.71
CA GLU A 692 52.16 -28.12 -11.36
C GLU A 692 51.79 -29.57 -11.72
N SER A 693 50.58 -30.01 -11.39
CA SER A 693 50.11 -31.36 -11.76
C SER A 693 50.01 -31.59 -13.28
N MET A 694 49.62 -30.55 -14.05
CA MET A 694 49.60 -30.62 -15.51
C MET A 694 51.00 -30.69 -16.10
N VAL A 695 51.95 -29.94 -15.52
CA VAL A 695 53.36 -30.00 -15.92
C VAL A 695 53.96 -31.38 -15.63
N GLU A 696 53.59 -32.02 -14.52
CA GLU A 696 54.04 -33.38 -14.18
C GLU A 696 53.43 -34.42 -15.13
N MET A 697 52.12 -34.39 -15.38
CA MET A 697 51.44 -35.29 -16.33
C MET A 697 52.05 -35.20 -17.75
N LEU A 698 52.25 -33.98 -18.26
CA LEU A 698 52.80 -33.78 -19.60
C LEU A 698 54.25 -34.27 -19.74
N LYS A 699 55.04 -34.17 -18.66
CA LYS A 699 56.39 -34.76 -18.60
C LYS A 699 56.32 -36.28 -18.65
N ASP A 700 55.41 -36.90 -17.90
CA ASP A 700 55.22 -38.35 -17.88
C ASP A 700 54.74 -38.90 -19.24
N GLU A 701 53.95 -38.12 -19.98
CA GLU A 701 53.49 -38.46 -21.34
C GLU A 701 54.55 -38.18 -22.43
N GLY A 702 55.71 -37.63 -22.06
CA GLY A 702 56.81 -37.36 -23.00
C GLY A 702 56.59 -36.15 -23.92
N ALA A 703 55.65 -35.27 -23.58
CA ALA A 703 55.46 -34.00 -24.27
C ALA A 703 56.49 -32.96 -23.79
N GLU A 704 57.29 -32.41 -24.70
CA GLU A 704 58.09 -31.22 -24.40
C GLU A 704 57.14 -30.03 -24.17
N ILE A 705 57.07 -29.58 -22.92
CA ILE A 705 56.29 -28.40 -22.56
C ILE A 705 57.13 -27.17 -22.92
N GLU A 706 56.92 -26.59 -24.10
CA GLU A 706 57.20 -25.17 -24.32
C GLU A 706 56.23 -24.36 -23.44
N LEU A 707 56.64 -24.15 -22.18
CA LEU A 707 56.04 -23.15 -21.32
C LEU A 707 56.29 -21.80 -21.97
N ASN A 708 55.34 -21.34 -22.79
CA ASN A 708 55.27 -19.97 -23.29
C ASN A 708 55.21 -19.00 -22.10
N GLY A 709 56.39 -18.63 -21.56
CA GLY A 709 56.63 -17.26 -21.12
C GLY A 709 56.64 -16.44 -22.41
N GLY A 710 55.56 -15.72 -22.67
CA GLY A 710 55.22 -15.18 -23.99
C GLY A 710 56.40 -14.61 -24.78
N HIS A 711 56.85 -15.36 -25.76
CA HIS A 711 57.44 -14.79 -26.96
C HIS A 711 56.62 -15.27 -28.14
N LEU A 712 55.63 -14.45 -28.50
CA LEU A 712 55.24 -14.36 -29.90
C LEU A 712 56.49 -13.86 -30.65
N GLN A 713 57.09 -14.70 -31.47
CA GLN A 713 57.94 -14.24 -32.56
C GLN A 713 57.08 -13.37 -33.47
N THR A 714 57.05 -12.08 -33.17
CA THR A 714 56.83 -11.04 -34.17
C THR A 714 57.74 -9.90 -33.76
N GLU A 715 58.77 -9.68 -34.58
CA GLU A 715 59.65 -8.52 -34.55
C GLU A 715 58.81 -7.26 -34.37
N TYR A 716 58.91 -6.63 -33.19
CA TYR A 716 58.51 -5.25 -33.02
C TYR A 716 59.51 -4.57 -32.09
N ASP A 717 60.31 -3.70 -32.69
CA ASP A 717 61.38 -2.93 -32.08
C ASP A 717 60.74 -1.68 -31.44
N GLY A 718 60.58 -1.70 -30.12
CA GLY A 718 60.03 -0.59 -29.35
C GLY A 718 60.07 -0.88 -27.86
N GLU A 719 60.90 -0.13 -27.13
CA GLU A 719 61.12 -0.22 -25.69
C GLU A 719 59.78 -0.26 -24.90
N VAL A 720 59.60 -1.31 -24.10
CA VAL A 720 58.51 -1.40 -23.12
C VAL A 720 59.12 -1.04 -21.76
N GLU A 721 58.80 0.16 -21.24
CA GLU A 721 59.03 0.50 -19.84
C GLU A 721 58.00 -0.25 -18.97
N GLU A 722 58.48 -1.15 -18.12
CA GLU A 722 57.70 -1.70 -17.00
C GLU A 722 57.49 -0.61 -15.95
N ILE A 723 56.25 -0.14 -15.81
CA ILE A 723 55.83 0.72 -14.70
C ILE A 723 55.23 -0.19 -13.62
N GLU A 724 56.02 -0.49 -12.58
CA GLU A 724 55.51 -1.08 -11.33
C GLU A 724 54.76 0.00 -10.53
N GLU A 725 53.43 0.00 -10.61
CA GLU A 725 52.58 0.87 -9.80
C GLU A 725 52.42 0.26 -8.38
N ILE A 726 53.29 0.68 -7.45
CA ILE A 726 53.14 0.40 -6.03
C ILE A 726 52.13 1.41 -5.46
N VAL A 727 50.91 0.95 -5.18
CA VAL A 727 49.89 1.76 -4.51
C VAL A 727 50.10 1.67 -2.99
N GLU A 728 50.81 2.66 -2.42
CA GLU A 728 50.86 2.88 -0.97
C GLU A 728 49.71 3.80 -0.54
N GLU A 729 48.79 3.25 0.26
CA GLU A 729 47.69 4.00 0.88
C GLU A 729 48.22 4.67 2.16
N ILE A 730 48.41 5.99 2.13
CA ILE A 730 48.83 6.79 3.30
C ILE A 730 47.61 6.96 4.22
N ILE A 731 47.66 6.35 5.41
CA ILE A 731 46.51 6.25 6.32
C ILE A 731 46.33 7.51 7.20
N GLU A 732 47.35 8.36 7.39
CA GLU A 732 47.22 9.62 8.15
C GLU A 732 48.43 10.54 7.92
N GLU A 733 48.19 11.81 7.56
CA GLU A 733 49.23 12.86 7.51
C GLU A 733 48.83 13.99 8.49
N THR A 734 49.68 14.25 9.48
CA THR A 734 49.51 15.35 10.45
C THR A 734 50.64 16.36 10.25
N GLU A 735 50.31 17.57 9.78
CA GLU A 735 51.27 18.69 9.73
C GLU A 735 51.24 19.48 11.04
N GLU A 736 52.35 19.45 11.79
CA GLU A 736 52.67 20.43 12.84
C GLU A 736 53.48 21.58 12.23
N VAL A 737 52.93 22.79 12.23
CA VAL A 737 53.68 24.01 11.87
C VAL A 737 54.47 24.47 13.10
N ILE A 738 55.80 24.31 13.05
CA ILE A 738 56.73 25.01 13.94
C ILE A 738 57.29 26.21 13.17
N GLY A 739 56.87 27.42 13.54
CA GLY A 739 57.38 28.69 13.01
C GLY A 739 56.48 29.87 13.28
#